data_AF-A0A8J7P8G1-F1
#
_entry.id   AF-A0A8J7P8G1-F1
#
_cell.length_a   1.000
_cell.length_b   1.000
_cell.length_c   1.000
_cell.angle_alpha   90.00
_cell.angle_beta   90.00
_cell.angle_gamma   90.00
#
_symmetry.space_group_name_H-M   'P 1'
#
loop_
_entity.id
_entity.type
_entity.pdbx_description
1 polymer ?
#
loop_
_entity_poly.entity_id
_entity_poly.type
_entity_poly.pdbx_seq_one_letter_code
_entity_poly.pdbx_strand_id
1 'polypeptide(L)'
;MNRVFKRRKIALRGKSLAFCASICAALSSYIWIAGQAPALAQVSLVNTLLDTAQIEYNKGSYQSALSVSERALETAKELKGQPFLQAKALLNVASTLTALGRYKEAEEHYKSLMALLEANKLIYTEAGLLAFNNYASQAQSLGRYTEASALLSKAVSIGDSSFGPLSMQNVLSINNLAALYLGWGKQDEAVPLIERAAKIAKTPKGKKSIALPYALCNAAKLAELRGNYKQSEELCQQALLATKAIFGEKHPYVALVYKNGLAQTAVKNQDYETAEKYLAFALEIDQKANGTESLTYADTLVTLADIESKAGKYTKAMEHLEKAKAIYKTVLAGNDTINSIAADVTEGSIESRLGNYDSAIEKLNSSLLKAKAILGNSHIFVAKLYKEIAEAESFHNPKLATEKIEEALNSARNSVAKTNPDFIDIERTAGRIYRLAGMNDKARTYLEDALANAQICFSAESLASLSIQRELANLEEDLGENQKACERLKSVISQIEKNHGAESPLLIADLQDLAELQKRLNQGDEARANINRAAFLLEKMPGASEQTAVKLDLKAGSNKPITDKWALVVGISNFRDSSINLKYAAKDATDFANFLTQKAGFKKDHVKLLLNDNATRDGIIRNMGENWLGRLANPDDLVVVYVSSHGSPSNDAADGVNFLVAHDTNKDSLVSTGIPMQWLSKMVKEQVHSNRVVLILDVCHSAAASGAKGLIKQPANTPETLKIGEGQLVICSSSKDQVSWESKNYPNSVFTRRLIEALSEAPRPVTEAFEQMKDDVQKEVLRDRASLQTPILWSKQWLGSPPVLSVQPVAPRQGL
;
A
#
# COMPACT_ATOMS: atom_id res chain seq x y z
N MET A 1 50.62 67.23 -79.37
CA MET A 1 49.83 65.97 -79.24
C MET A 1 50.25 65.04 -78.08
N ASN A 2 51.54 64.79 -77.81
CA ASN A 2 51.98 63.66 -76.94
C ASN A 2 51.48 63.54 -75.48
N ARG A 3 50.90 64.58 -74.86
CA ARG A 3 50.35 64.45 -73.48
C ARG A 3 49.00 63.71 -73.40
N VAL A 4 48.22 63.61 -74.49
CA VAL A 4 46.87 62.99 -74.46
C VAL A 4 46.94 61.46 -74.49
N PHE A 5 47.79 60.87 -75.34
CA PHE A 5 47.91 59.41 -75.48
C PHE A 5 48.42 58.72 -74.21
N LYS A 6 49.35 59.34 -73.46
CA LYS A 6 49.89 58.76 -72.21
C LYS A 6 48.80 58.61 -71.13
N ARG A 7 47.85 59.55 -71.02
CA ARG A 7 46.70 59.45 -70.10
C ARG A 7 45.70 58.35 -70.49
N ARG A 8 45.36 58.21 -71.78
CA ARG A 8 44.44 57.13 -72.24
C ARG A 8 45.00 55.72 -71.99
N LYS A 9 46.29 55.48 -72.21
CA LYS A 9 46.91 54.15 -71.98
C LYS A 9 46.94 53.75 -70.49
N ILE A 10 47.07 54.72 -69.58
CA ILE A 10 46.99 54.50 -68.12
C ILE A 10 45.53 54.23 -67.70
N ALA A 11 44.57 55.02 -68.20
CA ALA A 11 43.14 54.83 -67.88
C ALA A 11 42.60 53.46 -68.33
N LEU A 12 43.04 52.96 -69.50
CA LEU A 12 42.66 51.62 -69.98
C LEU A 12 43.25 50.49 -69.12
N ARG A 13 44.53 50.59 -68.72
CA ARG A 13 45.13 49.62 -67.78
C ARG A 13 44.48 49.67 -66.39
N GLY A 14 44.15 50.87 -65.89
CA GLY A 14 43.42 51.03 -64.63
C GLY A 14 42.05 50.36 -64.67
N LYS A 15 41.30 50.49 -65.78
CA LYS A 15 40.01 49.81 -65.96
C LYS A 15 40.15 48.29 -66.08
N SER A 16 41.17 47.75 -66.77
CA SER A 16 41.36 46.30 -66.83
C SER A 16 41.80 45.71 -65.48
N LEU A 17 42.66 46.40 -64.73
CA LEU A 17 43.04 46.00 -63.37
C LEU A 17 41.84 46.05 -62.40
N ALA A 18 41.01 47.09 -62.47
CA ALA A 18 39.78 47.16 -61.68
C ALA A 18 38.80 46.02 -62.05
N PHE A 19 38.62 45.72 -63.33
CA PHE A 19 37.75 44.64 -63.80
C PHE A 19 38.27 43.25 -63.36
N CYS A 20 39.57 42.98 -63.49
CA CYS A 20 40.17 41.76 -62.96
C CYS A 20 40.08 41.67 -61.43
N ALA A 21 40.27 42.78 -60.71
CA ALA A 21 40.10 42.81 -59.25
C ALA A 21 38.64 42.53 -58.83
N SER A 22 37.65 43.08 -59.54
CA SER A 22 36.23 42.78 -59.32
C SER A 22 35.90 41.33 -59.63
N ILE A 23 36.47 40.74 -60.69
CA ILE A 23 36.29 39.32 -61.02
C ILE A 23 36.97 38.42 -59.97
N CYS A 24 38.18 38.74 -59.53
CA CYS A 24 38.85 38.01 -58.45
C CYS A 24 38.10 38.12 -57.11
N ALA A 25 37.53 39.29 -56.79
CA ALA A 25 36.69 39.47 -55.62
C ALA A 25 35.40 38.65 -55.72
N ALA A 26 34.70 38.71 -56.86
CA ALA A 26 33.51 37.90 -57.13
C ALA A 26 33.80 36.40 -57.09
N LEU A 27 34.90 35.94 -57.67
CA LEU A 27 35.35 34.55 -57.62
C LEU A 27 35.76 34.14 -56.20
N SER A 28 36.48 34.97 -55.44
CA SER A 28 36.80 34.65 -54.04
C SER A 28 35.55 34.57 -53.17
N SER A 29 34.57 35.46 -53.38
CA SER A 29 33.28 35.41 -52.71
C SER A 29 32.48 34.18 -53.12
N TYR A 30 32.48 33.82 -54.42
CA TYR A 30 31.77 32.64 -54.92
C TYR A 30 32.41 31.33 -54.44
N ILE A 31 33.74 31.24 -54.41
CA ILE A 31 34.48 30.10 -53.84
C ILE A 31 34.27 30.00 -52.33
N TRP A 32 34.21 31.13 -51.62
CA TRP A 32 33.90 31.16 -50.17
C TRP A 32 32.46 30.72 -49.88
N ILE A 33 31.47 31.19 -50.65
CA ILE A 33 30.06 30.78 -50.55
C ILE A 33 29.90 29.30 -50.92
N ALA A 34 30.48 28.85 -52.03
CA ALA A 34 30.45 27.46 -52.46
C ALA A 34 31.17 26.52 -51.47
N GLY A 35 32.23 26.99 -50.82
CA GLY A 35 32.92 26.28 -49.74
C GLY A 35 32.11 26.20 -48.44
N GLN A 36 31.18 27.12 -48.20
CA GLN A 36 30.26 27.07 -47.05
C GLN A 36 28.96 26.31 -47.32
N ALA A 37 28.55 26.16 -48.59
CA ALA A 37 27.30 25.47 -48.95
C ALA A 37 27.16 24.05 -48.34
N PRO A 38 28.20 23.18 -48.29
CA PRO A 38 28.11 21.89 -47.61
C PRO A 38 27.88 22.01 -46.10
N ALA A 39 28.58 22.94 -45.43
CA ALA A 39 28.44 23.16 -43.99
C ALA A 39 27.06 23.75 -43.63
N LEU A 40 26.51 24.64 -44.47
CA LEU A 40 25.15 25.17 -44.32
C LEU A 40 24.09 24.08 -44.51
N ALA A 41 24.29 23.15 -45.47
CA ALA A 41 23.42 21.99 -45.65
C ALA A 41 23.49 21.04 -44.44
N GLN A 42 24.68 20.76 -43.90
CA GLN A 42 24.84 19.96 -42.68
C GLN A 42 24.21 20.65 -41.44
N VAL A 43 24.35 21.97 -41.29
CA VAL A 43 23.66 22.74 -40.22
C VAL A 43 22.14 22.65 -40.36
N SER A 44 21.60 22.75 -41.58
CA SER A 44 20.16 22.60 -41.83
C SER A 44 19.67 21.17 -41.54
N LEU A 45 20.46 20.16 -41.92
CA LEU A 45 20.19 18.75 -41.60
C LEU A 45 20.18 18.50 -40.09
N VAL A 46 21.16 19.01 -39.34
CA VAL A 46 21.22 18.86 -37.88
C VAL A 46 20.00 19.50 -37.21
N ASN A 47 19.60 20.72 -37.58
CA ASN A 47 18.39 21.31 -37.01
C ASN A 47 17.14 20.49 -37.35
N THR A 48 17.01 20.00 -38.59
CA THR A 48 15.89 19.14 -39.01
C THR A 48 15.83 17.84 -38.20
N LEU A 49 16.99 17.22 -37.92
CA LEU A 49 17.08 16.02 -37.08
C LEU A 49 16.76 16.33 -35.60
N LEU A 50 17.22 17.46 -35.06
CA LEU A 50 16.91 17.89 -33.69
C LEU A 50 15.41 18.12 -33.48
N ASP A 51 14.76 18.82 -34.42
CA ASP A 51 13.33 19.10 -34.37
C ASP A 51 12.52 17.79 -34.55
N THR A 52 12.94 16.91 -35.46
CA THR A 52 12.34 15.57 -35.64
C THR A 52 12.47 14.73 -34.38
N ALA A 53 13.65 14.68 -33.75
CA ALA A 53 13.87 13.97 -32.50
C ALA A 53 12.99 14.51 -31.36
N GLN A 54 12.81 15.83 -31.26
CA GLN A 54 11.92 16.42 -30.26
C GLN A 54 10.45 16.09 -30.52
N ILE A 55 10.01 16.03 -31.78
CA ILE A 55 8.67 15.58 -32.16
C ILE A 55 8.44 14.12 -31.75
N GLU A 56 9.39 13.22 -32.06
CA GLU A 56 9.30 11.80 -31.68
C GLU A 56 9.35 11.61 -30.15
N TYR A 57 10.16 12.41 -29.44
CA TYR A 57 10.20 12.43 -27.97
C TYR A 57 8.85 12.87 -27.38
N ASN A 58 8.24 13.92 -27.93
CA ASN A 58 6.96 14.45 -27.45
C ASN A 58 5.79 13.48 -27.68
N LYS A 59 5.87 12.60 -28.68
CA LYS A 59 4.93 11.48 -28.90
C LYS A 59 5.13 10.30 -27.94
N GLY A 60 6.20 10.31 -27.13
CA GLY A 60 6.63 9.14 -26.35
C GLY A 60 7.29 8.03 -27.20
N SER A 61 7.61 8.30 -28.47
CA SER A 61 8.26 7.34 -29.39
C SER A 61 9.78 7.27 -29.15
N TYR A 62 10.19 7.04 -27.91
CA TYR A 62 11.55 7.31 -27.44
C TYR A 62 12.66 6.52 -28.17
N GLN A 63 12.39 5.30 -28.66
CA GLN A 63 13.36 4.55 -29.47
C GLN A 63 13.65 5.24 -30.82
N SER A 64 12.60 5.79 -31.46
CA SER A 64 12.70 6.61 -32.68
C SER A 64 13.45 7.91 -32.40
N ALA A 65 13.04 8.60 -31.33
CA ALA A 65 13.67 9.84 -30.88
C ALA A 65 15.16 9.67 -30.58
N LEU A 66 15.58 8.53 -30.00
CA LEU A 66 16.97 8.25 -29.69
C LEU A 66 17.79 8.09 -30.99
N SER A 67 17.35 7.23 -31.91
CA SER A 67 18.05 7.00 -33.17
C SER A 67 18.21 8.28 -34.00
N VAL A 68 17.20 9.15 -34.00
CA VAL A 68 17.28 10.47 -34.66
C VAL A 68 18.21 11.42 -33.90
N SER A 69 18.21 11.40 -32.56
CA SER A 69 19.11 12.21 -31.72
C SER A 69 20.58 11.80 -31.86
N GLU A 70 20.87 10.50 -31.93
CA GLU A 70 22.22 9.95 -32.13
C GLU A 70 22.77 10.37 -33.50
N ARG A 71 21.96 10.28 -34.57
CA ARG A 71 22.31 10.78 -35.90
C ARG A 71 22.50 12.30 -35.94
N ALA A 72 21.69 13.06 -35.20
CA ALA A 72 21.89 14.50 -35.02
C ALA A 72 23.22 14.81 -34.33
N LEU A 73 23.59 14.02 -33.30
CA LEU A 73 24.82 14.16 -32.53
C LEU A 73 26.07 13.77 -33.33
N GLU A 74 25.99 12.71 -34.12
CA GLU A 74 27.05 12.31 -35.06
C GLU A 74 27.32 13.42 -36.07
N THR A 75 26.29 13.86 -36.80
CA THR A 75 26.40 14.95 -37.78
C THR A 75 26.87 16.26 -37.13
N ALA A 76 26.46 16.55 -35.88
CA ALA A 76 26.88 17.75 -35.16
C ALA A 76 28.33 17.70 -34.65
N LYS A 77 28.94 16.51 -34.46
CA LYS A 77 30.36 16.38 -34.11
C LYS A 77 31.29 16.76 -35.27
N GLU A 78 30.85 16.59 -36.52
CA GLU A 78 31.62 17.00 -37.71
C GLU A 78 31.67 18.53 -37.90
N LEU A 79 30.64 19.24 -37.42
CA LEU A 79 30.45 20.68 -37.59
C LEU A 79 31.40 21.52 -36.71
N LYS A 80 32.64 21.69 -37.17
CA LYS A 80 33.63 22.60 -36.57
C LYS A 80 33.04 24.00 -36.35
N GLY A 81 33.09 24.48 -35.12
CA GLY A 81 32.59 25.81 -34.74
C GLY A 81 31.09 25.89 -34.44
N GLN A 82 30.36 24.77 -34.36
CA GLN A 82 28.94 24.73 -34.00
C GLN A 82 28.64 24.04 -32.64
N PRO A 83 29.32 24.40 -31.53
CA PRO A 83 29.16 23.72 -30.24
C PRO A 83 27.73 23.81 -29.68
N PHE A 84 26.95 24.82 -30.08
CA PHE A 84 25.54 24.97 -29.71
C PHE A 84 24.64 23.86 -30.30
N LEU A 85 24.90 23.43 -31.53
CA LEU A 85 24.16 22.34 -32.17
C LEU A 85 24.54 20.98 -31.56
N GLN A 86 25.84 20.79 -31.28
CA GLN A 86 26.34 19.61 -30.57
C GLN A 86 25.76 19.53 -29.14
N ALA A 87 25.64 20.66 -28.45
CA ALA A 87 25.00 20.74 -27.13
C ALA A 87 23.50 20.38 -27.18
N LYS A 88 22.75 20.90 -28.16
CA LYS A 88 21.35 20.47 -28.38
C LYS A 88 21.25 18.96 -28.65
N ALA A 89 22.14 18.40 -29.47
CA ALA A 89 22.10 16.98 -29.79
C ALA A 89 22.43 16.09 -28.59
N LEU A 90 23.44 16.44 -27.79
CA LEU A 90 23.74 15.78 -26.52
C LEU A 90 22.55 15.84 -25.55
N LEU A 91 21.86 16.97 -25.48
CA LEU A 91 20.68 17.16 -24.62
C LEU A 91 19.50 16.27 -25.05
N ASN A 92 19.23 16.17 -26.35
CA ASN A 92 18.17 15.29 -26.86
C ASN A 92 18.50 13.81 -26.61
N VAL A 93 19.75 13.37 -26.86
CA VAL A 93 20.21 12.01 -26.53
C VAL A 93 20.04 11.73 -25.03
N ALA A 94 20.59 12.59 -24.16
CA ALA A 94 20.54 12.41 -22.71
C ALA A 94 19.10 12.39 -22.15
N SER A 95 18.23 13.28 -22.64
CA SER A 95 16.82 13.34 -22.23
C SER A 95 16.05 12.10 -22.67
N THR A 96 16.36 11.56 -23.85
CA THR A 96 15.72 10.33 -24.38
C THR A 96 16.22 9.07 -23.67
N LEU A 97 17.51 8.98 -23.38
CA LEU A 97 18.06 7.88 -22.57
C LEU A 97 17.46 7.85 -21.15
N THR A 98 17.27 9.01 -20.51
CA THR A 98 16.53 9.12 -19.24
C THR A 98 15.10 8.59 -19.35
N ALA A 99 14.38 8.91 -20.43
CA ALA A 99 13.01 8.43 -20.65
C ALA A 99 12.94 6.91 -20.92
N LEU A 100 14.00 6.32 -21.47
CA LEU A 100 14.16 4.88 -21.71
C LEU A 100 14.70 4.10 -20.49
N GLY A 101 14.93 4.75 -19.35
CA GLY A 101 15.55 4.12 -18.16
C GLY A 101 17.06 3.88 -18.27
N ARG A 102 17.70 4.31 -19.36
CA ARG A 102 19.14 4.17 -19.64
C ARG A 102 19.96 5.24 -18.91
N TYR A 103 19.72 5.37 -17.60
CA TYR A 103 20.19 6.49 -16.77
C TYR A 103 21.72 6.65 -16.72
N LYS A 104 22.49 5.56 -16.74
CA LYS A 104 23.97 5.62 -16.70
C LYS A 104 24.53 6.31 -17.96
N GLU A 105 24.05 5.89 -19.13
CA GLU A 105 24.43 6.46 -20.42
C GLU A 105 23.94 7.91 -20.54
N ALA A 106 22.70 8.19 -20.09
CA ALA A 106 22.18 9.56 -20.01
C ALA A 106 23.10 10.47 -19.18
N GLU A 107 23.59 10.00 -18.04
CA GLU A 107 24.49 10.75 -17.15
C GLU A 107 25.86 11.04 -17.79
N GLU A 108 26.41 10.11 -18.58
CA GLU A 108 27.63 10.35 -19.37
C GLU A 108 27.40 11.43 -20.44
N HIS A 109 26.24 11.43 -21.11
CA HIS A 109 25.87 12.47 -22.06
C HIS A 109 25.60 13.83 -21.39
N TYR A 110 24.99 13.88 -20.20
CA TYR A 110 24.84 15.12 -19.44
C TYR A 110 26.19 15.67 -18.95
N LYS A 111 27.11 14.83 -18.47
CA LYS A 111 28.47 15.26 -18.09
C LYS A 111 29.24 15.81 -19.30
N SER A 112 29.14 15.14 -20.44
CA SER A 112 29.70 15.60 -21.72
C SER A 112 29.10 16.94 -22.17
N LEU A 113 27.79 17.11 -22.01
CA LEU A 113 27.06 18.35 -22.31
C LEU A 113 27.51 19.50 -21.41
N MET A 114 27.62 19.28 -20.10
CA MET A 114 28.08 20.30 -19.15
C MET A 114 29.51 20.75 -19.46
N ALA A 115 30.42 19.81 -19.70
CA ALA A 115 31.80 20.13 -20.10
C ALA A 115 31.86 20.93 -21.41
N LEU A 116 31.07 20.56 -22.42
CA LEU A 116 30.96 21.30 -23.69
C LEU A 116 30.41 22.71 -23.49
N LEU A 117 29.36 22.86 -22.68
CA LEU A 117 28.74 24.16 -22.39
C LEU A 117 29.69 25.08 -21.61
N GLU A 118 30.43 24.56 -20.63
CA GLU A 118 31.37 25.36 -19.84
C GLU A 118 32.61 25.75 -20.65
N ALA A 119 33.21 24.83 -21.40
CA ALA A 119 34.37 25.11 -22.27
C ALA A 119 34.07 26.19 -23.33
N ASN A 120 32.84 26.24 -23.85
CA ASN A 120 32.40 27.22 -24.84
C ASN A 120 31.66 28.44 -24.24
N LYS A 121 31.60 28.56 -22.89
CA LYS A 121 30.87 29.61 -22.16
C LYS A 121 29.36 29.69 -22.47
N LEU A 122 28.78 28.62 -23.01
CA LEU A 122 27.37 28.51 -23.39
C LEU A 122 26.43 28.26 -22.19
N ILE A 123 26.94 28.08 -20.97
CA ILE A 123 26.11 27.94 -19.76
C ILE A 123 25.16 29.14 -19.52
N TYR A 124 25.52 30.33 -20.02
CA TYR A 124 24.70 31.55 -19.96
C TYR A 124 23.66 31.65 -21.11
N THR A 125 23.44 30.59 -21.87
CA THR A 125 22.43 30.52 -22.94
C THR A 125 21.18 29.76 -22.49
N GLU A 126 20.07 29.91 -23.23
CA GLU A 126 18.83 29.15 -22.97
C GLU A 126 19.06 27.62 -23.00
N ALA A 127 19.96 27.15 -23.86
CA ALA A 127 20.36 25.74 -23.91
C ALA A 127 21.14 25.31 -22.67
N GLY A 128 21.94 26.22 -22.08
CA GLY A 128 22.59 26.01 -20.79
C GLY A 128 21.58 25.85 -19.65
N LEU A 129 20.60 26.75 -19.58
CA LEU A 129 19.50 26.66 -18.60
C LEU A 129 18.70 25.36 -18.76
N LEU A 130 18.33 24.99 -19.98
CA LEU A 130 17.58 23.75 -20.24
C LEU A 130 18.40 22.50 -19.87
N ALA A 131 19.71 22.49 -20.15
CA ALA A 131 20.60 21.42 -19.74
C ALA A 131 20.68 21.26 -18.21
N PHE A 132 20.76 22.37 -17.45
CA PHE A 132 20.75 22.30 -15.98
C PHE A 132 19.42 21.74 -15.45
N ASN A 133 18.29 22.15 -16.05
CA ASN A 133 16.97 21.67 -15.66
C ASN A 133 16.79 20.18 -15.93
N ASN A 134 17.13 19.71 -17.13
CA ASN A 134 16.97 18.31 -17.52
C ASN A 134 17.92 17.38 -16.72
N TYR A 135 19.18 17.79 -16.51
CA TYR A 135 20.11 17.00 -15.69
C TYR A 135 19.69 16.97 -14.21
N ALA A 136 19.18 18.07 -13.67
CA ALA A 136 18.63 18.11 -12.31
C ALA A 136 17.37 17.22 -12.18
N SER A 137 16.50 17.18 -13.19
CA SER A 137 15.35 16.27 -13.22
C SER A 137 15.77 14.81 -13.23
N GLN A 138 16.87 14.45 -13.93
CA GLN A 138 17.44 13.10 -13.85
C GLN A 138 17.99 12.83 -12.44
N ALA A 139 18.81 13.73 -11.89
CA ALA A 139 19.37 13.59 -10.55
C ALA A 139 18.26 13.43 -9.48
N GLN A 140 17.16 14.19 -9.59
CA GLN A 140 15.97 14.05 -8.75
C GLN A 140 15.30 12.67 -8.91
N SER A 141 15.15 12.17 -10.14
CA SER A 141 14.56 10.84 -10.42
C SER A 141 15.41 9.69 -9.88
N LEU A 142 16.69 9.94 -9.59
CA LEU A 142 17.63 9.03 -8.95
C LEU A 142 17.86 9.36 -7.45
N GLY A 143 17.01 10.19 -6.85
CA GLY A 143 17.05 10.58 -5.43
C GLY A 143 18.22 11.47 -5.02
N ARG A 144 19.01 11.98 -5.97
CA ARG A 144 20.19 12.83 -5.71
C ARG A 144 19.77 14.29 -5.54
N TYR A 145 18.88 14.54 -4.58
CA TYR A 145 18.29 15.85 -4.30
C TYR A 145 19.33 16.97 -4.06
N THR A 146 20.46 16.63 -3.43
CA THR A 146 21.60 17.55 -3.23
C THR A 146 22.18 18.03 -4.57
N GLU A 147 22.53 17.12 -5.49
CA GLU A 147 23.00 17.45 -6.83
C GLU A 147 21.94 18.25 -7.62
N ALA A 148 20.69 17.78 -7.63
CA ALA A 148 19.59 18.43 -8.32
C ALA A 148 19.37 19.89 -7.84
N SER A 149 19.43 20.13 -6.53
CA SER A 149 19.26 21.47 -5.94
C SER A 149 20.43 22.41 -6.28
N ALA A 150 21.66 21.89 -6.35
CA ALA A 150 22.82 22.68 -6.78
C ALA A 150 22.72 23.07 -8.26
N LEU A 151 22.35 22.13 -9.13
CA LEU A 151 22.14 22.36 -10.56
C LEU A 151 21.04 23.39 -10.82
N LEU A 152 19.89 23.26 -10.14
CA LEU A 152 18.77 24.19 -10.28
C LEU A 152 19.04 25.56 -9.64
N SER A 153 19.78 25.62 -8.53
CA SER A 153 20.22 26.91 -7.94
C SER A 153 21.17 27.66 -8.89
N LYS A 154 22.08 26.95 -9.57
CA LYS A 154 22.93 27.50 -10.64
C LYS A 154 22.08 27.99 -11.82
N ALA A 155 21.05 27.25 -12.22
CA ALA A 155 20.11 27.65 -13.27
C ALA A 155 19.32 28.93 -12.91
N VAL A 156 18.75 29.02 -11.70
CA VAL A 156 18.04 30.23 -11.24
C VAL A 156 18.97 31.45 -11.18
N SER A 157 20.20 31.28 -10.68
CA SER A 157 21.21 32.36 -10.63
C SER A 157 21.62 32.87 -12.03
N ILE A 158 21.79 31.96 -12.99
CA ILE A 158 22.04 32.31 -14.41
C ILE A 158 20.79 32.98 -15.02
N GLY A 159 19.59 32.46 -14.75
CA GLY A 159 18.33 33.03 -15.19
C GLY A 159 18.15 34.48 -14.72
N ASP A 160 18.44 34.75 -13.46
CA ASP A 160 18.32 36.07 -12.84
C ASP A 160 19.33 37.07 -13.39
N SER A 161 20.59 36.67 -13.52
CA SER A 161 21.68 37.53 -13.99
C SER A 161 21.68 37.77 -15.50
N SER A 162 21.29 36.78 -16.30
CA SER A 162 21.50 36.79 -17.76
C SER A 162 20.22 37.03 -18.57
N PHE A 163 19.05 36.65 -18.04
CA PHE A 163 17.75 36.74 -18.72
C PHE A 163 16.71 37.57 -17.96
N GLY A 164 16.98 37.89 -16.69
CA GLY A 164 16.09 38.62 -15.81
C GLY A 164 14.93 37.77 -15.25
N PRO A 165 14.22 38.29 -14.23
CA PRO A 165 13.28 37.53 -13.40
C PRO A 165 11.93 37.21 -14.07
N LEU A 166 11.70 37.64 -15.32
CA LEU A 166 10.45 37.40 -16.08
C LEU A 166 10.66 36.51 -17.32
N SER A 167 11.88 36.00 -17.54
CA SER A 167 12.21 35.13 -18.67
C SER A 167 11.67 33.71 -18.47
N MET A 168 11.22 33.07 -19.55
CA MET A 168 10.53 31.77 -19.51
C MET A 168 11.38 30.68 -18.83
N GLN A 169 12.64 30.59 -19.21
CA GLN A 169 13.60 29.57 -18.78
C GLN A 169 13.99 29.75 -17.30
N ASN A 170 14.01 31.00 -16.81
CA ASN A 170 14.22 31.30 -15.40
C ASN A 170 13.01 30.87 -14.55
N VAL A 171 11.78 31.20 -14.96
CA VAL A 171 10.58 30.76 -14.21
C VAL A 171 10.43 29.23 -14.21
N LEU A 172 10.81 28.55 -15.30
CA LEU A 172 10.90 27.09 -15.31
C LEU A 172 11.93 26.58 -14.29
N SER A 173 13.11 27.19 -14.21
CA SER A 173 14.14 26.86 -13.21
C SER A 173 13.67 27.07 -11.76
N ILE A 174 12.96 28.17 -11.50
CA ILE A 174 12.35 28.48 -10.19
C ILE A 174 11.27 27.44 -9.84
N ASN A 175 10.41 27.09 -10.80
CA ASN A 175 9.35 26.09 -10.59
C ASN A 175 9.92 24.68 -10.37
N ASN A 176 10.98 24.30 -11.07
CA ASN A 176 11.63 23.00 -10.88
C ASN A 176 12.38 22.94 -9.54
N LEU A 177 13.02 24.02 -9.10
CA LEU A 177 13.63 24.10 -7.77
C LEU A 177 12.58 24.02 -6.65
N ALA A 178 11.42 24.68 -6.82
CA ALA A 178 10.30 24.55 -5.90
C ALA A 178 9.74 23.12 -5.85
N ALA A 179 9.51 22.50 -7.00
CA ALA A 179 9.02 21.12 -7.10
C ALA A 179 10.01 20.10 -6.48
N LEU A 180 11.31 20.31 -6.68
CA LEU A 180 12.37 19.53 -6.04
C LEU A 180 12.28 19.64 -4.52
N TYR A 181 12.19 20.86 -3.97
CA TYR A 181 12.14 21.06 -2.53
C TYR A 181 10.85 20.49 -1.91
N LEU A 182 9.69 20.64 -2.55
CA LEU A 182 8.46 19.97 -2.12
C LEU A 182 8.63 18.44 -2.12
N GLY A 183 9.19 17.86 -3.18
CA GLY A 183 9.49 16.42 -3.27
C GLY A 183 10.50 15.94 -2.23
N TRP A 184 11.45 16.80 -1.84
CA TRP A 184 12.44 16.50 -0.79
C TRP A 184 11.86 16.57 0.63
N GLY A 185 10.67 17.15 0.82
CA GLY A 185 10.04 17.45 2.12
C GLY A 185 10.41 18.83 2.69
N LYS A 186 11.17 19.65 1.94
CA LYS A 186 11.71 20.96 2.31
C LYS A 186 10.73 22.09 1.94
N GLN A 187 9.64 22.20 2.68
CA GLN A 187 8.59 23.17 2.34
C GLN A 187 9.06 24.62 2.49
N ASP A 188 9.84 24.95 3.52
CA ASP A 188 10.26 26.33 3.78
C ASP A 188 11.18 26.90 2.68
N GLU A 189 12.05 26.07 2.09
CA GLU A 189 12.82 26.47 0.90
C GLU A 189 11.97 26.57 -0.37
N ALA A 190 10.84 25.84 -0.44
CA ALA A 190 9.93 25.88 -1.59
C ALA A 190 9.01 27.12 -1.59
N VAL A 191 8.47 27.53 -0.43
CA VAL A 191 7.53 28.66 -0.30
C VAL A 191 7.98 29.93 -1.04
N PRO A 192 9.18 30.50 -0.79
CA PRO A 192 9.58 31.76 -1.44
C PRO A 192 9.73 31.63 -2.96
N LEU A 193 10.06 30.44 -3.47
CA LEU A 193 10.13 30.16 -4.91
C LEU A 193 8.73 30.09 -5.53
N ILE A 194 7.76 29.51 -4.83
CA ILE A 194 6.36 29.42 -5.25
C ILE A 194 5.70 30.80 -5.25
N GLU A 195 5.89 31.60 -4.18
CA GLU A 195 5.41 32.98 -4.12
C GLU A 195 6.01 33.84 -5.23
N ARG A 196 7.31 33.69 -5.47
CA ARG A 196 8.03 34.34 -6.57
C ARG A 196 7.44 33.96 -7.93
N ALA A 197 7.26 32.67 -8.21
CA ALA A 197 6.67 32.18 -9.45
C ALA A 197 5.23 32.70 -9.63
N ALA A 198 4.41 32.67 -8.57
CA ALA A 198 3.04 33.19 -8.59
C ALA A 198 2.99 34.71 -8.84
N LYS A 199 3.91 35.49 -8.27
CA LYS A 199 4.05 36.94 -8.52
C LYS A 199 4.39 37.23 -9.98
N ILE A 200 5.28 36.44 -10.58
CA ILE A 200 5.66 36.53 -12.00
C ILE A 200 4.48 36.14 -12.90
N ALA A 201 3.80 35.04 -12.59
CA ALA A 201 2.67 34.51 -13.34
C ALA A 201 1.45 35.47 -13.35
N LYS A 202 1.27 36.29 -12.31
CA LYS A 202 0.23 37.33 -12.25
C LYS A 202 0.45 38.52 -13.20
N THR A 203 1.66 38.71 -13.75
CA THR A 203 1.95 39.82 -14.69
C THR A 203 1.28 39.63 -16.06
N PRO A 204 1.05 40.69 -16.86
CA PRO A 204 0.41 40.56 -18.18
C PRO A 204 1.18 39.67 -19.19
N LYS A 205 2.51 39.57 -19.07
CA LYS A 205 3.32 38.61 -19.83
C LYS A 205 3.26 37.21 -19.21
N GLY A 206 3.36 37.11 -17.87
CA GLY A 206 3.25 35.84 -17.14
C GLY A 206 1.93 35.10 -17.38
N LYS A 207 0.81 35.84 -17.48
CA LYS A 207 -0.53 35.29 -17.78
C LYS A 207 -0.67 34.61 -19.14
N LYS A 208 0.28 34.83 -20.07
CA LYS A 208 0.36 34.17 -21.39
C LYS A 208 1.58 33.24 -21.51
N SER A 209 2.29 32.99 -20.40
CA SER A 209 3.50 32.17 -20.39
C SER A 209 3.18 30.72 -20.02
N ILE A 210 3.86 29.79 -20.70
CA ILE A 210 3.95 28.36 -20.35
C ILE A 210 4.28 28.12 -18.87
N ALA A 211 4.92 29.07 -18.19
CA ALA A 211 5.30 28.95 -16.79
C ALA A 211 4.15 29.17 -15.77
N LEU A 212 2.99 29.71 -16.19
CA LEU A 212 1.82 29.91 -15.34
C LEU A 212 1.24 28.57 -14.81
N PRO A 213 0.94 27.56 -15.66
CA PRO A 213 0.53 26.23 -15.22
C PRO A 213 1.44 25.62 -14.14
N TYR A 214 2.76 25.58 -14.36
CA TYR A 214 3.70 25.00 -13.40
C TYR A 214 3.71 25.73 -12.05
N ALA A 215 3.61 27.06 -12.05
CA ALA A 215 3.52 27.86 -10.82
C ALA A 215 2.23 27.55 -10.05
N LEU A 216 1.11 27.36 -10.75
CA LEU A 216 -0.17 26.97 -10.16
C LEU A 216 -0.14 25.53 -9.63
N CYS A 217 0.44 24.57 -10.36
CA CYS A 217 0.61 23.19 -9.89
C CYS A 217 1.49 23.11 -8.63
N ASN A 218 2.57 23.88 -8.56
CA ASN A 218 3.41 23.95 -7.35
C ASN A 218 2.66 24.54 -6.15
N ALA A 219 1.88 25.62 -6.37
CA ALA A 219 1.02 26.19 -5.34
C ALA A 219 -0.10 25.20 -4.91
N ALA A 220 -0.66 24.45 -5.85
CA ALA A 220 -1.65 23.41 -5.58
C ALA A 220 -1.05 22.25 -4.78
N LYS A 221 0.20 21.85 -5.07
CA LYS A 221 0.89 20.81 -4.30
C LYS A 221 1.26 21.27 -2.90
N LEU A 222 1.65 22.54 -2.72
CA LEU A 222 1.81 23.13 -1.38
C LEU A 222 0.48 23.20 -0.60
N ALA A 223 -0.64 23.46 -1.27
CA ALA A 223 -1.96 23.41 -0.65
C ALA A 223 -2.39 21.98 -0.27
N GLU A 224 -2.19 20.99 -1.16
CA GLU A 224 -2.40 19.56 -0.86
C GLU A 224 -1.53 19.11 0.32
N LEU A 225 -0.25 19.46 0.29
CA LEU A 225 0.71 19.15 1.34
C LEU A 225 0.33 19.76 2.67
N ARG A 226 -0.45 20.85 2.73
CA ARG A 226 -0.98 21.45 3.98
C ARG A 226 -2.36 20.92 4.41
N GLY A 227 -2.93 19.99 3.65
CA GLY A 227 -4.29 19.45 3.86
C GLY A 227 -5.42 20.30 3.24
N ASN A 228 -5.11 21.40 2.56
CA ASN A 228 -6.10 22.29 1.93
C ASN A 228 -6.55 21.75 0.56
N TYR A 229 -7.13 20.53 0.52
CA TYR A 229 -7.44 19.83 -0.74
C TYR A 229 -8.36 20.63 -1.67
N LYS A 230 -9.37 21.33 -1.15
CA LYS A 230 -10.22 22.23 -1.97
C LYS A 230 -9.42 23.35 -2.65
N GLN A 231 -8.52 24.00 -1.92
CA GLN A 231 -7.65 25.05 -2.47
C GLN A 231 -6.67 24.48 -3.51
N SER A 232 -6.18 23.26 -3.28
CA SER A 232 -5.36 22.52 -4.24
C SER A 232 -6.14 22.26 -5.53
N GLU A 233 -7.39 21.81 -5.45
CA GLU A 233 -8.23 21.57 -6.62
C GLU A 233 -8.52 22.86 -7.38
N GLU A 234 -8.92 23.94 -6.70
CA GLU A 234 -9.15 25.26 -7.31
C GLU A 234 -7.92 25.79 -8.05
N LEU A 235 -6.70 25.53 -7.55
CA LEU A 235 -5.43 25.88 -8.21
C LEU A 235 -5.11 24.96 -9.38
N CYS A 236 -5.36 23.65 -9.26
CA CYS A 236 -5.22 22.68 -10.36
C CYS A 236 -6.21 22.95 -11.51
N GLN A 237 -7.45 23.35 -11.22
CA GLN A 237 -8.44 23.76 -12.22
C GLN A 237 -7.99 25.05 -12.96
N GLN A 238 -7.42 26.02 -12.25
CA GLN A 238 -6.78 27.19 -12.87
C GLN A 238 -5.58 26.80 -13.75
N ALA A 239 -4.75 25.86 -13.29
CA ALA A 239 -3.62 25.34 -14.08
C ALA A 239 -4.10 24.63 -15.35
N LEU A 240 -5.19 23.86 -15.26
CA LEU A 240 -5.82 23.16 -16.38
C LEU A 240 -6.33 24.14 -17.43
N LEU A 241 -7.08 25.17 -17.02
CA LEU A 241 -7.58 26.23 -17.91
C LEU A 241 -6.43 26.99 -18.60
N ALA A 242 -5.37 27.34 -17.86
CA ALA A 242 -4.18 27.97 -18.42
C ALA A 242 -3.47 27.06 -19.43
N THR A 243 -3.34 25.77 -19.14
CA THR A 243 -2.72 24.78 -20.03
C THR A 243 -3.52 24.62 -21.32
N LYS A 244 -4.84 24.46 -21.22
CA LYS A 244 -5.76 24.37 -22.38
C LYS A 244 -5.70 25.63 -23.25
N ALA A 245 -5.61 26.82 -22.64
CA ALA A 245 -5.49 28.08 -23.38
C ALA A 245 -4.11 28.30 -24.05
N ILE A 246 -3.05 27.66 -23.56
CA ILE A 246 -1.68 27.79 -24.10
C ILE A 246 -1.37 26.74 -25.17
N PHE A 247 -1.81 25.50 -24.97
CA PHE A 247 -1.45 24.35 -25.82
C PHE A 247 -2.63 23.72 -26.59
N GLY A 248 -3.87 24.07 -26.26
CA GLY A 248 -5.07 23.41 -26.77
C GLY A 248 -5.50 22.17 -25.96
N GLU A 249 -6.77 21.79 -26.10
CA GLU A 249 -7.45 20.75 -25.30
C GLU A 249 -6.79 19.37 -25.30
N LYS A 250 -6.06 19.00 -26.36
CA LYS A 250 -5.53 17.64 -26.60
C LYS A 250 -4.02 17.51 -26.36
N HIS A 251 -3.37 18.50 -25.75
CA HIS A 251 -1.93 18.45 -25.53
C HIS A 251 -1.56 17.54 -24.33
N PRO A 252 -0.49 16.74 -24.36
CA PRO A 252 -0.11 15.85 -23.24
C PRO A 252 0.05 16.55 -21.88
N TYR A 253 0.44 17.84 -21.85
CA TYR A 253 0.46 18.60 -20.59
C TYR A 253 -0.93 18.76 -19.94
N VAL A 254 -2.02 18.70 -20.70
CA VAL A 254 -3.40 18.70 -20.17
C VAL A 254 -3.67 17.39 -19.41
N ALA A 255 -3.27 16.24 -19.98
CA ALA A 255 -3.34 14.94 -19.30
C ALA A 255 -2.52 14.93 -18.01
N LEU A 256 -1.32 15.51 -18.02
CA LEU A 256 -0.47 15.63 -16.82
C LEU A 256 -1.10 16.49 -15.71
N VAL A 257 -1.87 17.54 -16.02
CA VAL A 257 -2.59 18.31 -14.99
C VAL A 257 -3.79 17.53 -14.43
N TYR A 258 -4.53 16.80 -15.26
CA TYR A 258 -5.58 15.88 -14.79
C TYR A 258 -5.00 14.79 -13.87
N LYS A 259 -3.88 14.17 -14.28
CA LYS A 259 -3.23 13.03 -13.60
C LYS A 259 -2.48 13.41 -12.33
N ASN A 260 -1.54 14.34 -12.41
CA ASN A 260 -0.63 14.66 -11.30
C ASN A 260 -1.12 15.81 -10.42
N GLY A 261 -2.10 16.58 -10.90
CA GLY A 261 -2.85 17.55 -10.10
C GLY A 261 -4.16 16.96 -9.61
N LEU A 262 -5.21 17.10 -10.43
CA LEU A 262 -6.60 16.89 -10.02
C LEU A 262 -6.88 15.50 -9.44
N ALA A 263 -6.43 14.42 -10.09
CA ALA A 263 -6.63 13.05 -9.59
C ALA A 263 -5.84 12.78 -8.29
N GLN A 264 -4.61 13.31 -8.14
CA GLN A 264 -3.87 13.19 -6.87
C GLN A 264 -4.56 13.94 -5.74
N THR A 265 -5.03 15.18 -5.97
CA THR A 265 -5.79 15.95 -4.98
C THR A 265 -7.06 15.20 -4.55
N ALA A 266 -7.81 14.64 -5.51
CA ALA A 266 -9.02 13.85 -5.23
C ALA A 266 -8.71 12.59 -4.40
N VAL A 267 -7.65 11.83 -4.75
CA VAL A 267 -7.18 10.67 -3.97
C VAL A 267 -6.79 11.05 -2.53
N LYS A 268 -6.12 12.19 -2.33
CA LYS A 268 -5.77 12.67 -0.98
C LYS A 268 -6.99 13.10 -0.15
N ASN A 269 -8.05 13.55 -0.82
CA ASN A 269 -9.37 13.81 -0.23
C ASN A 269 -10.27 12.55 -0.15
N GLN A 270 -9.74 11.37 -0.51
CA GLN A 270 -10.45 10.08 -0.57
C GLN A 270 -11.62 10.00 -1.58
N ASP A 271 -11.73 10.96 -2.51
CA ASP A 271 -12.69 10.90 -3.62
C ASP A 271 -12.09 10.13 -4.81
N TYR A 272 -12.15 8.80 -4.72
CA TYR A 272 -11.65 7.92 -5.78
C TYR A 272 -12.51 7.95 -7.06
N GLU A 273 -13.80 8.29 -6.97
CA GLU A 273 -14.69 8.33 -8.14
C GLU A 273 -14.40 9.54 -9.03
N THR A 274 -14.19 10.71 -8.43
CA THR A 274 -13.73 11.91 -9.15
C THR A 274 -12.30 11.73 -9.65
N ALA A 275 -11.44 11.01 -8.94
CA ALA A 275 -10.10 10.68 -9.42
C ALA A 275 -10.12 9.73 -10.65
N GLU A 276 -10.98 8.71 -10.67
CA GLU A 276 -11.22 7.82 -11.82
C GLU A 276 -11.69 8.63 -13.06
N LYS A 277 -12.63 9.57 -12.86
CA LYS A 277 -13.08 10.50 -13.92
C LYS A 277 -11.95 11.39 -14.45
N TYR A 278 -11.13 11.96 -13.58
CA TYR A 278 -9.99 12.79 -14.00
C TYR A 278 -8.93 11.98 -14.76
N LEU A 279 -8.66 10.73 -14.36
CA LEU A 279 -7.77 9.85 -15.12
C LEU A 279 -8.37 9.38 -16.45
N ALA A 280 -9.68 9.19 -16.56
CA ALA A 280 -10.32 8.89 -17.85
C ALA A 280 -10.07 10.00 -18.88
N PHE A 281 -10.16 11.28 -18.48
CA PHE A 281 -9.80 12.41 -19.36
C PHE A 281 -8.30 12.43 -19.71
N ALA A 282 -7.41 12.10 -18.76
CA ALA A 282 -5.97 11.99 -19.04
C ALA A 282 -5.69 10.89 -20.07
N LEU A 283 -6.27 9.70 -19.88
CA LEU A 283 -6.11 8.52 -20.72
C LEU A 283 -6.65 8.75 -22.15
N GLU A 284 -7.78 9.45 -22.29
CA GLU A 284 -8.34 9.84 -23.60
C GLU A 284 -7.41 10.81 -24.35
N ILE A 285 -6.76 11.73 -23.64
CA ILE A 285 -5.80 12.69 -24.22
C ILE A 285 -4.50 11.98 -24.60
N ASP A 286 -3.93 11.15 -23.73
CA ASP A 286 -2.73 10.35 -23.99
C ASP A 286 -2.94 9.44 -25.22
N GLN A 287 -4.09 8.75 -25.29
CA GLN A 287 -4.47 7.92 -26.45
C GLN A 287 -4.53 8.73 -27.75
N LYS A 288 -5.09 9.95 -27.73
CA LYS A 288 -5.28 10.79 -28.91
C LYS A 288 -4.04 11.56 -29.34
N ALA A 289 -3.09 11.80 -28.44
CA ALA A 289 -1.83 12.47 -28.73
C ALA A 289 -0.72 11.49 -29.14
N ASN A 290 -0.60 10.38 -28.41
CA ASN A 290 0.57 9.50 -28.44
C ASN A 290 0.25 8.06 -28.86
N GLY A 291 -1.02 7.66 -28.85
CA GLY A 291 -1.46 6.28 -29.16
C GLY A 291 -1.39 5.33 -27.96
N THR A 292 -2.00 4.15 -28.10
CA THR A 292 -2.08 3.13 -27.04
C THR A 292 -0.74 2.48 -26.71
N GLU A 293 0.18 2.41 -27.67
CA GLU A 293 1.51 1.81 -27.49
C GLU A 293 2.54 2.78 -26.89
N SER A 294 2.10 3.88 -26.26
CA SER A 294 2.98 4.90 -25.68
C SER A 294 3.22 4.68 -24.19
N LEU A 295 4.43 5.00 -23.71
CA LEU A 295 4.73 4.90 -22.28
C LEU A 295 3.84 5.83 -21.43
N THR A 296 3.44 6.99 -21.95
CA THR A 296 2.54 7.91 -21.24
C THR A 296 1.15 7.31 -21.01
N TYR A 297 0.60 6.60 -22.01
CA TYR A 297 -0.64 5.84 -21.87
C TYR A 297 -0.48 4.70 -20.83
N ALA A 298 0.62 3.95 -20.88
CA ALA A 298 0.93 2.90 -19.89
C ALA A 298 1.09 3.46 -18.46
N ASP A 299 1.80 4.58 -18.28
CA ASP A 299 1.95 5.27 -17.00
C ASP A 299 0.58 5.69 -16.44
N THR A 300 -0.35 6.09 -17.31
CA THR A 300 -1.69 6.56 -16.92
C THR A 300 -2.59 5.37 -16.55
N LEU A 301 -2.45 4.22 -17.22
CA LEU A 301 -3.06 2.95 -16.82
C LEU A 301 -2.58 2.45 -15.45
N VAL A 302 -1.27 2.51 -15.15
CA VAL A 302 -0.76 2.14 -13.80
C VAL A 302 -1.32 3.06 -12.72
N THR A 303 -1.40 4.36 -13.00
CA THR A 303 -1.98 5.32 -12.05
C THR A 303 -3.47 5.07 -11.83
N LEU A 304 -4.20 4.65 -12.87
CA LEU A 304 -5.61 4.26 -12.78
C LEU A 304 -5.79 3.00 -11.93
N ALA A 305 -4.97 1.98 -12.15
CA ALA A 305 -4.99 0.73 -11.38
C ALA A 305 -4.71 0.93 -9.87
N ASP A 306 -3.78 1.83 -9.51
CA ASP A 306 -3.52 2.17 -8.10
C ASP A 306 -4.74 2.83 -7.42
N ILE A 307 -5.46 3.70 -8.13
CA ILE A 307 -6.70 4.33 -7.64
C ILE A 307 -7.85 3.32 -7.57
N GLU A 308 -8.05 2.52 -8.61
CA GLU A 308 -9.04 1.44 -8.63
C GLU A 308 -8.81 0.42 -7.51
N SER A 309 -7.54 0.05 -7.25
CA SER A 309 -7.14 -0.81 -6.14
C SER A 309 -7.40 -0.18 -4.77
N LYS A 310 -7.30 1.16 -4.63
CA LYS A 310 -7.69 1.88 -3.40
C LYS A 310 -9.21 1.97 -3.24
N ALA A 311 -9.94 1.97 -4.35
CA ALA A 311 -11.41 1.91 -4.39
C ALA A 311 -11.99 0.48 -4.37
N GLY A 312 -11.19 -0.56 -4.10
CA GLY A 312 -11.65 -1.96 -4.05
C GLY A 312 -11.99 -2.60 -5.41
N LYS A 313 -11.71 -1.93 -6.53
CA LYS A 313 -12.05 -2.34 -7.90
C LYS A 313 -10.94 -3.24 -8.50
N TYR A 314 -10.52 -4.26 -7.75
CA TYR A 314 -9.30 -5.04 -8.03
C TYR A 314 -9.26 -5.68 -9.43
N THR A 315 -10.40 -6.16 -9.94
CA THR A 315 -10.48 -6.78 -11.29
C THR A 315 -10.15 -5.78 -12.39
N LYS A 316 -10.73 -4.57 -12.37
CA LYS A 316 -10.38 -3.49 -13.30
C LYS A 316 -8.91 -3.09 -13.19
N ALA A 317 -8.41 -2.98 -11.94
CA ALA A 317 -7.02 -2.60 -11.70
C ALA A 317 -6.05 -3.61 -12.34
N MET A 318 -6.30 -4.91 -12.19
CA MET A 318 -5.49 -5.96 -12.85
C MET A 318 -5.60 -5.88 -14.38
N GLU A 319 -6.80 -5.67 -14.93
CA GLU A 319 -6.98 -5.45 -16.38
C GLU A 319 -6.16 -4.26 -16.93
N HIS A 320 -6.05 -3.17 -16.18
CA HIS A 320 -5.25 -2.00 -16.58
C HIS A 320 -3.74 -2.24 -16.39
N LEU A 321 -3.33 -2.99 -15.36
CA LEU A 321 -1.93 -3.38 -15.17
C LEU A 321 -1.44 -4.30 -16.29
N GLU A 322 -2.20 -5.33 -16.68
CA GLU A 322 -1.80 -6.22 -17.79
C GLU A 322 -1.60 -5.46 -19.10
N LYS A 323 -2.51 -4.53 -19.42
CA LYS A 323 -2.39 -3.64 -20.58
C LYS A 323 -1.11 -2.78 -20.49
N ALA A 324 -0.83 -2.18 -19.33
CA ALA A 324 0.38 -1.38 -19.12
C ALA A 324 1.67 -2.21 -19.22
N LYS A 325 1.71 -3.39 -18.58
CA LYS A 325 2.87 -4.31 -18.60
C LYS A 325 3.18 -4.81 -20.00
N ALA A 326 2.18 -5.08 -20.83
CA ALA A 326 2.37 -5.41 -22.23
C ALA A 326 3.11 -4.28 -22.99
N ILE A 327 2.70 -3.02 -22.80
CA ILE A 327 3.31 -1.84 -23.44
C ILE A 327 4.75 -1.61 -22.93
N TYR A 328 4.99 -1.72 -21.62
CA TYR A 328 6.36 -1.63 -21.08
C TYR A 328 7.27 -2.69 -21.70
N LYS A 329 6.79 -3.93 -21.81
CA LYS A 329 7.55 -5.06 -22.37
C LYS A 329 7.91 -4.87 -23.85
N THR A 330 7.03 -4.27 -24.65
CA THR A 330 7.29 -3.98 -26.08
C THR A 330 8.19 -2.76 -26.27
N VAL A 331 7.92 -1.66 -25.57
CA VAL A 331 8.60 -0.36 -25.81
C VAL A 331 9.97 -0.26 -25.14
N LEU A 332 10.12 -0.79 -23.92
CA LEU A 332 11.40 -0.73 -23.17
C LEU A 332 12.40 -1.82 -23.59
N ALA A 333 11.96 -2.79 -24.41
CA ALA A 333 12.77 -3.89 -24.95
C ALA A 333 13.53 -4.70 -23.86
N GLY A 334 12.94 -4.83 -22.67
CA GLY A 334 13.53 -5.56 -21.54
C GLY A 334 14.28 -4.70 -20.51
N ASN A 335 14.36 -3.39 -20.70
CA ASN A 335 14.79 -2.47 -19.62
C ASN A 335 13.65 -2.26 -18.62
N ASP A 336 13.96 -2.20 -17.33
CA ASP A 336 13.03 -1.72 -16.30
C ASP A 336 13.14 -0.20 -16.13
N THR A 337 12.01 0.45 -15.86
CA THR A 337 11.91 1.84 -15.39
C THR A 337 11.20 1.89 -14.05
N ILE A 338 11.23 3.04 -13.37
CA ILE A 338 10.48 3.25 -12.12
C ILE A 338 8.98 2.96 -12.33
N ASN A 339 8.43 3.31 -13.50
CA ASN A 339 7.01 3.15 -13.80
C ASN A 339 6.64 1.70 -14.18
N SER A 340 7.53 0.96 -14.86
CA SER A 340 7.31 -0.49 -15.09
C SER A 340 7.37 -1.28 -13.78
N ILE A 341 8.33 -0.94 -12.89
CA ILE A 341 8.40 -1.53 -11.54
C ILE A 341 7.17 -1.12 -10.72
N ALA A 342 6.66 0.11 -10.84
CA ALA A 342 5.45 0.54 -10.15
C ALA A 342 4.20 -0.28 -10.55
N ALA A 343 4.16 -0.83 -11.76
CA ALA A 343 3.10 -1.77 -12.18
C ALA A 343 3.19 -3.11 -11.43
N ASP A 344 4.40 -3.66 -11.29
CA ASP A 344 4.67 -4.87 -10.48
C ASP A 344 4.34 -4.64 -8.98
N VAL A 345 4.62 -3.45 -8.46
CA VAL A 345 4.30 -3.05 -7.07
C VAL A 345 2.80 -2.88 -6.83
N THR A 346 2.08 -2.28 -7.79
CA THR A 346 0.62 -2.10 -7.68
C THR A 346 -0.08 -3.45 -7.69
N GLU A 347 0.39 -4.42 -8.49
CA GLU A 347 -0.09 -5.81 -8.46
C GLU A 347 0.16 -6.46 -7.09
N GLY A 348 1.39 -6.40 -6.56
CA GLY A 348 1.69 -6.93 -5.22
C GLY A 348 0.84 -6.30 -4.11
N SER A 349 0.56 -4.99 -4.19
CA SER A 349 -0.32 -4.30 -3.24
C SER A 349 -1.81 -4.69 -3.43
N ILE A 350 -2.25 -5.08 -4.63
CA ILE A 350 -3.57 -5.72 -4.87
C ILE A 350 -3.60 -7.11 -4.23
N GLU A 351 -2.61 -7.96 -4.49
CA GLU A 351 -2.55 -9.32 -3.94
C GLU A 351 -2.51 -9.34 -2.42
N SER A 352 -1.76 -8.43 -1.79
CA SER A 352 -1.76 -8.23 -0.34
C SER A 352 -3.15 -7.86 0.20
N ARG A 353 -3.91 -7.02 -0.51
CA ARG A 353 -5.30 -6.67 -0.15
C ARG A 353 -6.29 -7.81 -0.38
N LEU A 354 -6.00 -8.72 -1.30
CA LEU A 354 -6.75 -9.96 -1.52
C LEU A 354 -6.36 -11.10 -0.56
N GLY A 355 -5.36 -10.89 0.31
CA GLY A 355 -4.86 -11.91 1.26
C GLY A 355 -3.83 -12.88 0.68
N ASN A 356 -3.39 -12.69 -0.57
CA ASN A 356 -2.41 -13.53 -1.26
C ASN A 356 -0.96 -13.12 -0.89
N TYR A 357 -0.69 -12.99 0.41
CA TYR A 357 0.52 -12.35 0.94
C TYR A 357 1.82 -12.99 0.45
N ASP A 358 1.92 -14.33 0.36
CA ASP A 358 3.14 -15.01 -0.11
C ASP A 358 3.55 -14.56 -1.52
N SER A 359 2.58 -14.47 -2.45
CA SER A 359 2.87 -14.03 -3.83
C SER A 359 3.09 -12.52 -3.93
N ALA A 360 2.40 -11.73 -3.08
CA ALA A 360 2.68 -10.31 -2.94
C ALA A 360 4.12 -10.06 -2.48
N ILE A 361 4.60 -10.79 -1.47
CA ILE A 361 5.96 -10.72 -0.93
C ILE A 361 6.97 -11.14 -2.00
N GLU A 362 6.71 -12.19 -2.79
CA GLU A 362 7.56 -12.60 -3.91
C GLU A 362 7.68 -11.48 -4.97
N LYS A 363 6.55 -10.96 -5.47
CA LYS A 363 6.53 -9.89 -6.48
C LYS A 363 7.17 -8.59 -5.99
N LEU A 364 6.91 -8.20 -4.75
CA LEU A 364 7.49 -7.00 -4.14
C LEU A 364 9.01 -7.16 -3.92
N ASN A 365 9.50 -8.34 -3.51
CA ASN A 365 10.95 -8.58 -3.42
C ASN A 365 11.64 -8.57 -4.80
N SER A 366 11.01 -9.13 -5.84
CA SER A 366 11.49 -9.02 -7.22
C SER A 366 11.56 -7.56 -7.68
N SER A 367 10.51 -6.78 -7.41
CA SER A 367 10.43 -5.33 -7.67
C SER A 367 11.50 -4.54 -6.90
N LEU A 368 11.78 -4.92 -5.66
CA LEU A 368 12.82 -4.34 -4.81
C LEU A 368 14.23 -4.56 -5.38
N LEU A 369 14.53 -5.75 -5.91
CA LEU A 369 15.81 -6.04 -6.56
C LEU A 369 16.02 -5.18 -7.81
N LYS A 370 14.99 -5.09 -8.68
CA LYS A 370 15.00 -4.18 -9.85
C LYS A 370 15.22 -2.73 -9.43
N ALA A 371 14.45 -2.24 -8.44
CA ALA A 371 14.53 -0.86 -7.98
C ALA A 371 15.90 -0.50 -7.40
N LYS A 372 16.51 -1.40 -6.60
CA LYS A 372 17.85 -1.21 -6.03
C LYS A 372 18.95 -1.20 -7.10
N ALA A 373 18.80 -1.96 -8.19
CA ALA A 373 19.75 -1.96 -9.31
C ALA A 373 19.75 -0.64 -10.11
N ILE A 374 18.62 0.07 -10.15
CA ILE A 374 18.45 1.36 -10.83
C ILE A 374 18.77 2.55 -9.91
N LEU A 375 18.23 2.54 -8.70
CA LEU A 375 18.14 3.69 -7.79
C LEU A 375 19.13 3.63 -6.62
N GLY A 376 19.82 2.49 -6.44
CA GLY A 376 20.64 2.21 -5.26
C GLY A 376 19.80 1.90 -4.01
N ASN A 377 20.47 1.75 -2.87
CA ASN A 377 19.85 1.32 -1.61
C ASN A 377 19.13 2.47 -0.85
N SER A 378 19.49 3.73 -1.14
CA SER A 378 19.04 4.92 -0.39
C SER A 378 18.14 5.78 -1.27
N HIS A 379 16.90 5.34 -1.48
CA HIS A 379 15.94 6.01 -2.35
C HIS A 379 14.52 5.84 -1.81
N ILE A 380 13.71 6.90 -1.81
CA ILE A 380 12.37 6.87 -1.22
C ILE A 380 11.43 5.81 -1.86
N PHE A 381 11.55 5.55 -3.17
CA PHE A 381 10.83 4.44 -3.82
C PHE A 381 11.26 3.06 -3.31
N VAL A 382 12.56 2.86 -3.05
CA VAL A 382 13.09 1.62 -2.44
C VAL A 382 12.64 1.49 -0.98
N ALA A 383 12.58 2.60 -0.25
CA ALA A 383 12.01 2.63 1.10
C ALA A 383 10.52 2.25 1.12
N LYS A 384 9.72 2.73 0.16
CA LYS A 384 8.31 2.36 0.01
C LYS A 384 8.13 0.89 -0.35
N LEU A 385 8.99 0.34 -1.20
CA LEU A 385 9.03 -1.10 -1.48
C LEU A 385 9.29 -1.93 -0.22
N TYR A 386 10.31 -1.59 0.57
CA TYR A 386 10.56 -2.22 1.87
C TYR A 386 9.36 -2.08 2.83
N LYS A 387 8.68 -0.94 2.82
CA LYS A 387 7.46 -0.71 3.62
C LYS A 387 6.31 -1.63 3.20
N GLU A 388 5.95 -1.69 1.91
CA GLU A 388 4.85 -2.58 1.44
C GLU A 388 5.16 -4.07 1.71
N ILE A 389 6.44 -4.49 1.61
CA ILE A 389 6.88 -5.85 2.00
C ILE A 389 6.67 -6.06 3.51
N ALA A 390 7.12 -5.13 4.35
CA ALA A 390 6.93 -5.21 5.80
C ALA A 390 5.45 -5.24 6.18
N GLU A 391 4.59 -4.51 5.48
CA GLU A 391 3.14 -4.54 5.69
C GLU A 391 2.56 -5.93 5.36
N ALA A 392 2.94 -6.54 4.24
CA ALA A 392 2.54 -7.90 3.89
C ALA A 392 3.07 -8.98 4.86
N GLU A 393 4.36 -8.94 5.21
CA GLU A 393 4.99 -9.84 6.18
C GLU A 393 4.33 -9.75 7.57
N SER A 394 3.86 -8.55 7.97
CA SER A 394 3.27 -8.32 9.29
C SER A 394 1.96 -9.10 9.54
N PHE A 395 1.28 -9.58 8.51
CA PHE A 395 0.10 -10.45 8.65
C PHE A 395 0.45 -11.89 9.07
N HIS A 396 1.68 -12.34 8.81
CA HIS A 396 2.19 -13.68 9.16
C HIS A 396 3.11 -13.63 10.38
N ASN A 397 4.09 -12.72 10.37
CA ASN A 397 5.09 -12.58 11.44
C ASN A 397 5.45 -11.09 11.65
N PRO A 398 4.75 -10.39 12.56
CA PRO A 398 5.05 -9.01 12.92
C PRO A 398 6.51 -8.77 13.35
N LYS A 399 7.20 -9.77 13.92
CA LYS A 399 8.60 -9.62 14.34
C LYS A 399 9.54 -9.57 13.13
N LEU A 400 9.36 -10.46 12.14
CA LEU A 400 10.17 -10.46 10.91
C LEU A 400 10.02 -9.14 10.15
N ALA A 401 8.78 -8.64 10.05
CA ALA A 401 8.48 -7.34 9.44
C ALA A 401 9.21 -6.15 10.10
N THR A 402 9.69 -6.27 11.34
CA THR A 402 10.50 -5.21 11.97
C THR A 402 11.87 -5.02 11.29
N GLU A 403 12.42 -6.05 10.67
CA GLU A 403 13.68 -5.93 9.90
C GLU A 403 13.43 -5.12 8.62
N LYS A 404 12.39 -5.48 7.85
CA LYS A 404 12.04 -4.79 6.60
C LYS A 404 11.64 -3.34 6.81
N ILE A 405 10.90 -3.01 7.88
CA ILE A 405 10.52 -1.62 8.13
C ILE A 405 11.71 -0.78 8.63
N GLU A 406 12.72 -1.37 9.27
CA GLU A 406 13.96 -0.67 9.61
C GLU A 406 14.89 -0.52 8.38
N GLU A 407 14.88 -1.45 7.42
CA GLU A 407 15.46 -1.22 6.08
C GLU A 407 14.75 -0.05 5.35
N ALA A 408 13.42 0.02 5.41
CA ALA A 408 12.63 1.13 4.86
C ALA A 408 13.02 2.48 5.48
N LEU A 409 13.00 2.56 6.83
CA LEU A 409 13.37 3.76 7.57
C LEU A 409 14.79 4.21 7.26
N ASN A 410 15.75 3.29 7.16
CA ASN A 410 17.14 3.65 6.84
C ASN A 410 17.32 4.10 5.38
N SER A 411 16.58 3.55 4.41
CA SER A 411 16.55 4.08 3.04
C SER A 411 15.92 5.47 2.97
N ALA A 412 14.84 5.70 3.73
CA ALA A 412 14.13 6.98 3.78
C ALA A 412 14.99 8.08 4.45
N ARG A 413 15.61 7.80 5.60
CA ARG A 413 16.50 8.70 6.37
C ARG A 413 17.68 9.23 5.52
N ASN A 414 18.17 8.42 4.60
CA ASN A 414 19.30 8.75 3.74
C ASN A 414 18.90 9.37 2.38
N SER A 415 17.60 9.57 2.10
CA SER A 415 17.13 10.08 0.81
C SER A 415 16.23 11.33 0.91
N VAL A 416 15.42 11.48 1.95
CA VAL A 416 14.48 12.61 2.09
C VAL A 416 14.48 13.24 3.50
N ALA A 417 13.97 14.47 3.63
CA ALA A 417 13.76 15.09 4.93
C ALA A 417 12.65 14.37 5.71
N LYS A 418 12.68 14.41 7.05
CA LYS A 418 11.65 13.82 7.92
C LYS A 418 10.23 14.30 7.61
N THR A 419 10.10 15.54 7.14
CA THR A 419 8.85 16.19 6.72
C THR A 419 8.34 15.76 5.34
N ASN A 420 8.98 14.80 4.67
CA ASN A 420 8.47 14.23 3.42
C ASN A 420 7.23 13.31 3.68
N PRO A 421 6.14 13.41 2.91
CA PRO A 421 4.93 12.60 3.12
C PRO A 421 5.12 11.08 3.11
N ASP A 422 6.01 10.55 2.27
CA ASP A 422 6.31 9.12 2.20
C ASP A 422 7.17 8.67 3.39
N PHE A 423 8.07 9.54 3.88
CA PHE A 423 8.83 9.29 5.12
C PHE A 423 7.88 9.18 6.33
N ILE A 424 6.92 10.09 6.43
CA ILE A 424 5.90 10.10 7.49
C ILE A 424 5.02 8.84 7.44
N ASP A 425 4.65 8.36 6.23
CA ASP A 425 3.89 7.10 6.10
C ASP A 425 4.72 5.87 6.53
N ILE A 426 6.03 5.89 6.31
CA ILE A 426 6.95 4.85 6.75
C ILE A 426 7.12 4.88 8.29
N GLU A 427 7.27 6.04 8.93
CA GLU A 427 7.30 6.14 10.41
C GLU A 427 5.96 5.70 11.03
N ARG A 428 4.82 6.13 10.47
CA ARG A 428 3.48 5.67 10.88
C ARG A 428 3.35 4.14 10.79
N THR A 429 3.81 3.55 9.69
CA THR A 429 3.77 2.11 9.45
C THR A 429 4.73 1.35 10.35
N ALA A 430 5.93 1.88 10.62
CA ALA A 430 6.84 1.34 11.62
C ALA A 430 6.19 1.32 13.01
N GLY A 431 5.52 2.41 13.40
CA GLY A 431 4.70 2.47 14.60
C GLY A 431 3.71 1.31 14.72
N ARG A 432 2.92 1.06 13.66
CA ARG A 432 1.95 -0.05 13.60
C ARG A 432 2.62 -1.43 13.65
N ILE A 433 3.70 -1.65 12.89
CA ILE A 433 4.39 -2.95 12.83
C ILE A 433 5.07 -3.26 14.17
N TYR A 434 5.75 -2.29 14.78
CA TYR A 434 6.34 -2.46 16.11
C TYR A 434 5.28 -2.71 17.20
N ARG A 435 4.09 -2.10 17.09
CA ARG A 435 2.92 -2.40 17.96
C ARG A 435 2.45 -3.85 17.80
N LEU A 436 2.25 -4.31 16.56
CA LEU A 436 1.88 -5.70 16.26
C LEU A 436 2.95 -6.72 16.70
N ALA A 437 4.23 -6.31 16.76
CA ALA A 437 5.34 -7.10 17.31
C ALA A 437 5.45 -7.07 18.84
N GLY A 438 4.61 -6.29 19.54
CA GLY A 438 4.66 -6.09 21.00
C GLY A 438 5.80 -5.17 21.48
N MET A 439 6.48 -4.47 20.57
CA MET A 439 7.61 -3.58 20.87
C MET A 439 7.12 -2.16 21.16
N ASN A 440 6.26 -2.03 22.18
CA ASN A 440 5.41 -0.86 22.40
C ASN A 440 6.18 0.46 22.60
N ASP A 441 7.39 0.44 23.17
CA ASP A 441 8.23 1.64 23.31
C ASP A 441 8.68 2.18 21.94
N LYS A 442 9.17 1.30 21.06
CA LYS A 442 9.50 1.67 19.67
C LYS A 442 8.26 2.16 18.92
N ALA A 443 7.12 1.49 19.11
CA ALA A 443 5.85 1.88 18.51
C ALA A 443 5.46 3.31 18.91
N ARG A 444 5.58 3.65 20.21
CA ARG A 444 5.32 4.99 20.73
C ARG A 444 6.24 6.03 20.09
N THR A 445 7.56 5.80 20.14
CA THR A 445 8.54 6.73 19.54
C THR A 445 8.28 6.99 18.06
N TYR A 446 8.06 5.95 17.26
CA TYR A 446 7.83 6.13 15.81
C TYR A 446 6.50 6.83 15.49
N LEU A 447 5.44 6.60 16.28
CA LEU A 447 4.16 7.31 16.09
C LEU A 447 4.21 8.76 16.58
N GLU A 448 4.96 9.06 17.64
CA GLU A 448 5.14 10.42 18.15
C GLU A 448 6.01 11.26 17.22
N ASP A 449 7.12 10.70 16.70
CA ASP A 449 7.94 11.34 15.65
C ASP A 449 7.10 11.56 14.37
N ALA A 450 6.37 10.53 13.90
CA ALA A 450 5.50 10.66 12.73
C ALA A 450 4.45 11.77 12.90
N LEU A 451 3.83 11.87 14.08
CA LEU A 451 2.82 12.90 14.35
C LEU A 451 3.43 14.31 14.36
N ALA A 452 4.61 14.49 14.96
CA ALA A 452 5.31 15.77 14.93
C ALA A 452 5.67 16.18 13.48
N ASN A 453 6.23 15.24 12.70
CA ASN A 453 6.56 15.47 11.29
C ASN A 453 5.30 15.76 10.44
N ALA A 454 4.18 15.10 10.71
CA ALA A 454 2.90 15.33 10.06
C ALA A 454 2.26 16.67 10.41
N GLN A 455 2.39 17.13 11.65
CA GLN A 455 1.89 18.45 12.08
C GLN A 455 2.67 19.60 11.41
N ILE A 456 3.97 19.41 11.17
CA ILE A 456 4.82 20.38 10.44
C ILE A 456 4.54 20.32 8.94
N CYS A 457 4.43 19.13 8.35
CA CYS A 457 4.23 18.97 6.91
C CYS A 457 2.82 19.38 6.47
N PHE A 458 1.79 18.85 7.15
CA PHE A 458 0.40 19.03 6.78
C PHE A 458 -0.26 20.09 7.66
N SER A 459 -0.79 19.64 8.79
CA SER A 459 -1.49 20.40 9.83
C SER A 459 -2.01 19.39 10.85
N ALA A 460 -2.31 19.83 12.08
CA ALA A 460 -2.87 18.96 13.11
C ALA A 460 -4.20 18.29 12.69
N GLU A 461 -5.05 19.04 11.96
CA GLU A 461 -6.39 18.62 11.56
C GLU A 461 -6.43 17.86 10.22
N SER A 462 -5.28 17.57 9.61
CA SER A 462 -5.22 16.84 8.33
C SER A 462 -5.50 15.35 8.51
N LEU A 463 -6.09 14.70 7.49
CA LEU A 463 -6.36 13.26 7.49
C LEU A 463 -5.10 12.40 7.74
N ALA A 464 -3.92 12.89 7.36
CA ALA A 464 -2.64 12.24 7.66
C ALA A 464 -2.31 12.25 9.16
N SER A 465 -2.32 13.43 9.80
CA SER A 465 -2.12 13.59 11.25
C SER A 465 -3.17 12.81 12.05
N LEU A 466 -4.43 12.86 11.64
CA LEU A 466 -5.53 12.12 12.24
C LEU A 466 -5.34 10.60 12.14
N SER A 467 -4.84 10.10 10.99
CA SER A 467 -4.51 8.68 10.85
C SER A 467 -3.37 8.21 11.76
N ILE A 468 -2.45 9.08 12.13
CA ILE A 468 -1.39 8.76 13.10
C ILE A 468 -1.96 8.78 14.53
N GLN A 469 -2.88 9.71 14.83
CA GLN A 469 -3.59 9.72 16.11
C GLN A 469 -4.45 8.45 16.32
N ARG A 470 -5.03 7.86 15.27
CA ARG A 470 -5.70 6.54 15.36
C ARG A 470 -4.74 5.43 15.79
N GLU A 471 -3.55 5.35 15.20
CA GLU A 471 -2.56 4.33 15.60
C GLU A 471 -2.01 4.56 17.02
N LEU A 472 -1.93 5.81 17.48
CA LEU A 472 -1.64 6.12 18.88
C LEU A 472 -2.77 5.69 19.81
N ALA A 473 -4.04 5.85 19.43
CA ALA A 473 -5.17 5.37 20.21
C ALA A 473 -5.16 3.83 20.31
N ASN A 474 -4.83 3.13 19.21
CA ASN A 474 -4.65 1.68 19.19
C ASN A 474 -3.51 1.24 20.13
N LEU A 475 -2.38 1.95 20.14
CA LEU A 475 -1.27 1.66 21.06
C LEU A 475 -1.64 1.92 22.53
N GLU A 476 -2.43 2.95 22.78
CA GLU A 476 -2.94 3.29 24.10
C GLU A 476 -3.96 2.25 24.59
N GLU A 477 -4.81 1.70 23.70
CA GLU A 477 -5.65 0.53 24.00
C GLU A 477 -4.82 -0.73 24.32
N ASP A 478 -3.83 -1.06 23.49
CA ASP A 478 -2.95 -2.22 23.68
C ASP A 478 -2.19 -2.16 25.03
N LEU A 479 -1.88 -0.96 25.51
CA LEU A 479 -1.28 -0.70 26.83
C LEU A 479 -2.29 -0.61 27.98
N GLY A 480 -3.60 -0.57 27.70
CA GLY A 480 -4.66 -0.40 28.69
C GLY A 480 -4.90 1.05 29.15
N GLU A 481 -4.30 2.03 28.48
CA GLU A 481 -4.52 3.48 28.66
C GLU A 481 -5.90 3.93 28.08
N ASN A 482 -6.96 3.11 28.25
CA ASN A 482 -8.26 3.22 27.58
C ASN A 482 -8.90 4.62 27.63
N GLN A 483 -8.75 5.35 28.75
CA GLN A 483 -9.28 6.71 28.91
C GLN A 483 -8.60 7.70 27.95
N LYS A 484 -7.29 7.57 27.77
CA LYS A 484 -6.45 8.41 26.90
C LYS A 484 -6.73 8.12 25.42
N ALA A 485 -6.86 6.83 25.07
CA ALA A 485 -7.32 6.41 23.74
C ALA A 485 -8.73 6.96 23.41
N CYS A 486 -9.65 6.93 24.39
CA CYS A 486 -11.01 7.47 24.28
C CYS A 486 -11.01 9.00 24.07
N GLU A 487 -10.18 9.74 24.82
CA GLU A 487 -9.97 11.19 24.63
C GLU A 487 -9.36 11.50 23.26
N ARG A 488 -8.40 10.68 22.79
CA ARG A 488 -7.76 10.83 21.48
C ARG A 488 -8.74 10.61 20.33
N LEU A 489 -9.55 9.55 20.35
CA LEU A 489 -10.58 9.32 19.33
C LEU A 489 -11.68 10.38 19.34
N LYS A 490 -12.09 10.88 20.52
CA LYS A 490 -13.01 12.04 20.62
C LYS A 490 -12.43 13.28 19.92
N SER A 491 -11.12 13.53 20.06
CA SER A 491 -10.42 14.62 19.36
C SER A 491 -10.38 14.41 17.84
N VAL A 492 -10.13 13.17 17.38
CA VAL A 492 -10.12 12.81 15.95
C VAL A 492 -11.50 13.02 15.33
N ILE A 493 -12.56 12.50 15.96
CA ILE A 493 -13.96 12.66 15.54
C ILE A 493 -14.33 14.14 15.41
N SER A 494 -14.06 14.95 16.43
CA SER A 494 -14.37 16.38 16.45
C SER A 494 -13.71 17.16 15.29
N GLN A 495 -12.47 16.82 14.94
CA GLN A 495 -11.76 17.43 13.80
C GLN A 495 -12.35 16.99 12.44
N ILE A 496 -12.76 15.72 12.30
CA ILE A 496 -13.42 15.22 11.09
C ILE A 496 -14.82 15.84 10.93
N GLU A 497 -15.60 15.96 12.01
CA GLU A 497 -16.90 16.64 12.00
C GLU A 497 -16.79 18.09 11.54
N LYS A 498 -15.79 18.81 12.05
CA LYS A 498 -15.50 20.21 11.71
C LYS A 498 -15.13 20.39 10.23
N ASN A 499 -14.29 19.50 9.69
CA ASN A 499 -13.66 19.70 8.38
C ASN A 499 -14.33 18.93 7.22
N HIS A 500 -15.02 17.82 7.51
CA HIS A 500 -15.73 16.98 6.54
C HIS A 500 -17.24 16.86 6.81
N GLY A 501 -17.74 17.44 7.90
CA GLY A 501 -19.16 17.42 8.28
C GLY A 501 -19.53 16.25 9.19
N ALA A 502 -20.56 16.46 10.02
CA ALA A 502 -21.03 15.48 11.00
C ALA A 502 -21.64 14.19 10.41
N GLU A 503 -21.95 14.20 9.10
CA GLU A 503 -22.41 13.04 8.33
C GLU A 503 -21.31 12.35 7.49
N SER A 504 -20.03 12.71 7.71
CA SER A 504 -18.92 12.12 6.96
C SER A 504 -18.76 10.61 7.24
N PRO A 505 -18.66 9.74 6.22
CA PRO A 505 -18.47 8.31 6.42
C PRO A 505 -17.10 7.97 7.04
N LEU A 506 -16.15 8.91 7.00
CA LEU A 506 -14.83 8.80 7.66
C LEU A 506 -14.96 8.60 9.19
N LEU A 507 -16.10 8.96 9.78
CA LEU A 507 -16.39 8.82 11.20
C LEU A 507 -16.77 7.39 11.62
N ILE A 508 -17.16 6.51 10.68
CA ILE A 508 -17.81 5.23 11.01
C ILE A 508 -16.90 4.33 11.87
N ALA A 509 -15.63 4.16 11.46
CA ALA A 509 -14.65 3.38 12.22
C ALA A 509 -14.32 4.02 13.57
N ASP A 510 -14.03 5.33 13.59
CA ASP A 510 -13.68 6.03 14.84
C ASP A 510 -14.81 5.97 15.88
N LEU A 511 -16.07 6.05 15.45
CA LEU A 511 -17.26 5.91 16.31
C LEU A 511 -17.43 4.48 16.84
N GLN A 512 -17.10 3.46 16.05
CA GLN A 512 -17.13 2.06 16.49
C GLN A 512 -16.03 1.76 17.52
N ASP A 513 -14.80 2.19 17.25
CA ASP A 513 -13.64 1.98 18.14
C ASP A 513 -13.80 2.79 19.44
N LEU A 514 -14.27 4.05 19.35
CA LEU A 514 -14.61 4.86 20.52
C LEU A 514 -15.70 4.19 21.37
N ALA A 515 -16.76 3.65 20.76
CA ALA A 515 -17.82 2.98 21.49
C ALA A 515 -17.33 1.71 22.20
N GLU A 516 -16.39 0.97 21.62
CA GLU A 516 -15.79 -0.20 22.25
C GLU A 516 -14.93 0.18 23.47
N LEU A 517 -14.10 1.23 23.37
CA LEU A 517 -13.40 1.79 24.53
C LEU A 517 -14.36 2.28 25.62
N GLN A 518 -15.48 2.91 25.23
CA GLN A 518 -16.49 3.40 26.17
C GLN A 518 -17.18 2.27 26.93
N LYS A 519 -17.50 1.13 26.29
CA LYS A 519 -18.00 -0.07 27.02
C LYS A 519 -17.02 -0.51 28.11
N ARG A 520 -15.71 -0.55 27.80
CA ARG A 520 -14.66 -0.95 28.76
C ARG A 520 -14.47 0.06 29.91
N LEU A 521 -14.90 1.30 29.72
CA LEU A 521 -14.94 2.37 30.72
C LEU A 521 -16.29 2.46 31.46
N ASN A 522 -17.23 1.54 31.19
CA ASN A 522 -18.63 1.54 31.67
C ASN A 522 -19.48 2.75 31.20
N GLN A 523 -19.06 3.46 30.16
CA GLN A 523 -19.78 4.55 29.47
C GLN A 523 -20.79 3.96 28.46
N GLY A 524 -21.76 3.19 28.98
CA GLY A 524 -22.64 2.34 28.18
C GLY A 524 -23.63 3.09 27.29
N ASP A 525 -24.16 4.22 27.77
CA ASP A 525 -25.13 5.03 27.01
C ASP A 525 -24.44 5.83 25.89
N GLU A 526 -23.25 6.36 26.15
CA GLU A 526 -22.44 7.05 25.14
C GLU A 526 -21.92 6.07 24.07
N ALA A 527 -21.49 4.86 24.49
CA ALA A 527 -21.14 3.80 23.55
C ALA A 527 -22.32 3.43 22.63
N ARG A 528 -23.54 3.33 23.19
CA ARG A 528 -24.76 3.06 22.43
C ARG A 528 -25.11 4.20 21.47
N ALA A 529 -24.94 5.45 21.89
CA ALA A 529 -25.15 6.61 21.03
C ALA A 529 -24.18 6.62 19.82
N ASN A 530 -22.90 6.33 20.05
CA ASN A 530 -21.89 6.27 19.00
C ASN A 530 -22.11 5.08 18.03
N ILE A 531 -22.53 3.91 18.53
CA ILE A 531 -22.92 2.76 17.68
C ILE A 531 -24.13 3.09 16.81
N ASN A 532 -25.19 3.66 17.39
CA ASN A 532 -26.38 4.06 16.64
C ASN A 532 -26.03 5.08 15.53
N ARG A 533 -25.11 6.01 15.83
CA ARG A 533 -24.63 6.99 14.86
C ARG A 533 -23.82 6.33 13.74
N ALA A 534 -22.87 5.45 14.06
CA ALA A 534 -22.08 4.74 13.05
C ALA A 534 -22.97 3.93 12.09
N ALA A 535 -24.03 3.29 12.61
CA ALA A 535 -25.04 2.61 11.80
C ALA A 535 -25.78 3.57 10.85
N PHE A 536 -26.33 4.68 11.37
CA PHE A 536 -27.03 5.70 10.57
C PHE A 536 -26.17 6.32 9.46
N LEU A 537 -24.88 6.53 9.71
CA LEU A 537 -23.95 7.02 8.68
C LEU A 537 -23.75 5.99 7.56
N LEU A 538 -23.70 4.70 7.90
CA LEU A 538 -23.50 3.63 6.93
C LEU A 538 -24.78 3.32 6.11
N GLU A 539 -25.96 3.40 6.73
CA GLU A 539 -27.26 3.32 6.03
C GLU A 539 -27.41 4.39 4.93
N LYS A 540 -26.69 5.52 5.05
CA LYS A 540 -26.65 6.60 4.05
C LYS A 540 -25.64 6.39 2.93
N MET A 541 -24.77 5.37 2.97
CA MET A 541 -23.70 5.19 1.98
C MET A 541 -24.22 4.51 0.68
N PRO A 542 -24.02 5.12 -0.50
CA PRO A 542 -24.29 4.46 -1.77
C PRO A 542 -23.42 3.20 -1.93
N GLY A 543 -24.02 2.06 -2.28
CA GLY A 543 -23.30 0.80 -2.51
C GLY A 543 -23.02 -0.06 -1.27
N ALA A 544 -23.57 0.29 -0.09
CA ALA A 544 -23.38 -0.45 1.17
C ALA A 544 -23.80 -1.94 1.15
N SER A 545 -24.49 -2.40 0.10
CA SER A 545 -25.01 -3.78 -0.03
C SER A 545 -24.00 -4.82 -0.50
N GLU A 546 -22.87 -4.45 -1.13
CA GLU A 546 -21.96 -5.43 -1.75
C GLU A 546 -20.49 -5.34 -1.31
N GLN A 547 -19.99 -4.17 -0.91
CA GLN A 547 -18.56 -4.00 -0.53
C GLN A 547 -18.32 -3.66 0.95
N THR A 548 -19.37 -3.52 1.76
CA THR A 548 -19.26 -3.18 3.19
C THR A 548 -19.83 -4.28 4.11
N ALA A 549 -19.97 -5.50 3.60
CA ALA A 549 -20.43 -6.69 4.34
C ALA A 549 -19.40 -7.25 5.35
N VAL A 550 -18.44 -6.44 5.79
CA VAL A 550 -17.45 -6.79 6.83
C VAL A 550 -17.68 -5.88 8.03
N LYS A 551 -18.18 -6.47 9.13
CA LYS A 551 -18.50 -5.81 10.40
C LYS A 551 -19.56 -4.68 10.35
N LEU A 552 -20.75 -5.04 9.89
CA LEU A 552 -21.92 -4.79 10.75
C LEU A 552 -22.38 -6.12 11.33
N ASP A 553 -22.01 -6.38 12.58
CA ASP A 553 -22.85 -7.21 13.43
C ASP A 553 -23.36 -6.32 14.58
N LEU A 554 -24.45 -5.60 14.29
CA LEU A 554 -25.13 -4.68 15.21
C LEU A 554 -25.86 -5.46 16.31
N LYS A 555 -25.11 -6.02 17.25
CA LYS A 555 -25.67 -6.86 18.30
C LYS A 555 -25.22 -6.45 19.70
N ALA A 556 -26.08 -5.67 20.33
CA ALA A 556 -26.40 -5.96 21.72
C ALA A 556 -26.96 -7.39 21.77
N GLY A 557 -26.29 -8.28 22.52
CA GLY A 557 -26.45 -9.75 22.42
C GLY A 557 -27.90 -10.21 22.31
N SER A 558 -28.30 -10.60 21.10
CA SER A 558 -29.67 -10.92 20.78
C SER A 558 -29.89 -12.42 21.05
N ASN A 559 -30.38 -12.72 22.25
CA ASN A 559 -30.86 -14.06 22.58
C ASN A 559 -31.93 -14.47 21.54
N LYS A 560 -31.54 -15.33 20.59
CA LYS A 560 -32.39 -15.85 19.51
C LYS A 560 -32.46 -17.38 19.58
N PRO A 561 -33.50 -18.01 19.00
CA PRO A 561 -33.50 -19.46 18.81
C PRO A 561 -32.39 -19.90 17.86
N ILE A 562 -31.85 -21.10 18.07
CA ILE A 562 -30.87 -21.72 17.16
C ILE A 562 -31.61 -22.32 15.96
N THR A 563 -31.25 -21.92 14.74
CA THR A 563 -31.87 -22.44 13.51
C THR A 563 -31.49 -23.89 13.25
N ASP A 564 -30.19 -24.19 13.36
CA ASP A 564 -29.61 -25.49 13.03
C ASP A 564 -28.33 -25.75 13.84
N LYS A 565 -27.78 -26.98 13.75
CA LYS A 565 -26.59 -27.34 14.54
C LYS A 565 -25.59 -28.21 13.77
N TRP A 566 -24.33 -27.81 13.74
CA TRP A 566 -23.23 -28.47 13.02
C TRP A 566 -22.07 -28.78 13.95
N ALA A 567 -21.32 -29.86 13.70
CA ALA A 567 -20.09 -30.12 14.42
C ALA A 567 -18.97 -30.75 13.59
N LEU A 568 -17.75 -30.24 13.75
CA LEU A 568 -16.52 -30.90 13.32
C LEU A 568 -15.85 -31.52 14.54
N VAL A 569 -15.65 -32.83 14.52
CA VAL A 569 -15.15 -33.62 15.64
C VAL A 569 -13.90 -34.37 15.17
N VAL A 570 -12.75 -34.10 15.79
CA VAL A 570 -11.44 -34.58 15.37
C VAL A 570 -10.80 -35.40 16.50
N GLY A 571 -10.28 -36.59 16.19
CA GLY A 571 -9.62 -37.46 17.17
C GLY A 571 -8.45 -38.24 16.58
N ILE A 572 -7.26 -38.05 17.13
CA ILE A 572 -6.01 -38.60 16.58
C ILE A 572 -5.33 -39.47 17.64
N SER A 573 -5.55 -40.79 17.52
CA SER A 573 -4.85 -41.82 18.32
C SER A 573 -3.61 -42.32 17.61
N ASN A 574 -3.74 -42.60 16.31
CA ASN A 574 -2.62 -42.99 15.45
C ASN A 574 -2.10 -41.73 14.73
N PHE A 575 -0.80 -41.50 14.81
CA PHE A 575 -0.07 -40.48 14.04
C PHE A 575 0.88 -41.18 13.06
N ARG A 576 1.34 -40.44 12.05
CA ARG A 576 2.33 -40.92 11.08
C ARG A 576 3.67 -41.27 11.72
N ASP A 577 4.01 -40.61 12.83
CA ASP A 577 5.05 -41.05 13.76
C ASP A 577 4.41 -41.83 14.92
N SER A 578 4.60 -43.14 14.93
CA SER A 578 4.01 -44.01 15.96
C SER A 578 4.56 -43.79 17.38
N SER A 579 5.65 -43.03 17.55
CA SER A 579 6.21 -42.71 18.87
C SER A 579 5.37 -41.72 19.69
N ILE A 580 4.41 -41.03 19.05
CA ILE A 580 3.49 -40.08 19.69
C ILE A 580 2.03 -40.57 19.65
N ASN A 581 1.79 -41.88 19.60
CA ASN A 581 0.42 -42.44 19.56
C ASN A 581 -0.30 -42.32 20.91
N LEU A 582 -1.55 -41.85 20.87
CA LEU A 582 -2.49 -41.75 21.99
C LEU A 582 -3.46 -42.94 21.97
N LYS A 583 -3.83 -43.48 23.13
CA LYS A 583 -4.68 -44.69 23.22
C LYS A 583 -6.14 -44.40 22.98
N TYR A 584 -6.64 -43.24 23.42
CA TYR A 584 -8.07 -42.98 23.47
C TYR A 584 -8.57 -41.77 22.65
N ALA A 585 -7.71 -40.86 22.19
CA ALA A 585 -8.13 -39.63 21.49
C ALA A 585 -9.11 -39.84 20.31
N ALA A 586 -8.92 -40.88 19.48
CA ALA A 586 -9.88 -41.22 18.42
C ALA A 586 -11.22 -41.76 18.94
N LYS A 587 -11.21 -42.47 20.09
CA LYS A 587 -12.41 -42.92 20.79
C LYS A 587 -13.10 -41.78 21.53
N ASP A 588 -12.36 -40.85 22.12
CA ASP A 588 -12.89 -39.65 22.79
C ASP A 588 -13.67 -38.77 21.80
N ALA A 589 -13.13 -38.54 20.60
CA ALA A 589 -13.85 -37.93 19.50
C ALA A 589 -15.10 -38.73 19.07
N THR A 590 -15.01 -40.05 18.98
CA THR A 590 -16.14 -40.92 18.61
C THR A 590 -17.26 -40.87 19.65
N ASP A 591 -16.93 -40.91 20.94
CA ASP A 591 -17.88 -40.81 22.05
C ASP A 591 -18.51 -39.42 22.12
N PHE A 592 -17.75 -38.35 21.80
CA PHE A 592 -18.29 -36.99 21.73
C PHE A 592 -19.25 -36.80 20.55
N ALA A 593 -18.93 -37.33 19.36
CA ALA A 593 -19.84 -37.33 18.22
C ALA A 593 -21.12 -38.16 18.48
N ASN A 594 -21.00 -39.28 19.20
CA ASN A 594 -22.14 -40.07 19.68
C ASN A 594 -22.99 -39.26 20.68
N PHE A 595 -22.38 -38.56 21.64
CA PHE A 595 -23.09 -37.66 22.54
C PHE A 595 -23.85 -36.56 21.76
N LEU A 596 -23.20 -35.91 20.79
CA LEU A 596 -23.81 -34.84 20.00
C LEU A 596 -25.05 -35.33 19.23
N THR A 597 -24.96 -36.48 18.57
CA THR A 597 -26.04 -37.03 17.74
C THR A 597 -27.14 -37.72 18.53
N GLN A 598 -26.83 -38.35 19.68
CA GLN A 598 -27.81 -39.14 20.46
C GLN A 598 -28.47 -38.35 21.60
N LYS A 599 -27.75 -37.39 22.22
CA LYS A 599 -28.24 -36.63 23.38
C LYS A 599 -28.30 -35.13 23.17
N ALA A 600 -27.33 -34.56 22.45
CA ALA A 600 -27.37 -33.14 22.15
C ALA A 600 -28.31 -32.81 20.96
N GLY A 601 -28.81 -33.80 20.23
CA GLY A 601 -29.79 -33.61 19.14
C GLY A 601 -29.22 -32.88 17.92
N PHE A 602 -27.97 -33.15 17.56
CA PHE A 602 -27.39 -32.81 16.25
C PHE A 602 -27.78 -33.90 15.25
N LYS A 603 -27.99 -33.57 13.97
CA LYS A 603 -28.23 -34.61 12.97
C LYS A 603 -26.92 -35.31 12.59
N LYS A 604 -26.99 -36.55 12.08
CA LYS A 604 -25.80 -37.36 11.76
C LYS A 604 -25.02 -36.83 10.56
N ASP A 605 -25.74 -36.34 9.56
CA ASP A 605 -25.24 -35.59 8.39
C ASP A 605 -24.57 -34.27 8.78
N HIS A 606 -24.99 -33.66 9.90
CA HIS A 606 -24.42 -32.41 10.42
C HIS A 606 -23.21 -32.61 11.37
N VAL A 607 -22.73 -33.84 11.58
CA VAL A 607 -21.56 -34.12 12.46
C VAL A 607 -20.46 -34.85 11.67
N LYS A 608 -19.42 -34.10 11.29
CA LYS A 608 -18.26 -34.64 10.58
C LYS A 608 -17.24 -35.15 11.59
N LEU A 609 -17.00 -36.47 11.58
CA LEU A 609 -15.99 -37.13 12.40
C LEU A 609 -14.73 -37.40 11.56
N LEU A 610 -13.59 -36.79 11.94
CA LEU A 610 -12.27 -37.03 11.34
C LEU A 610 -11.40 -37.81 12.33
N LEU A 611 -11.03 -39.04 11.99
CA LEU A 611 -10.19 -39.91 12.82
C LEU A 611 -8.87 -40.25 12.14
N ASN A 612 -7.78 -40.24 12.93
CA ASN A 612 -6.45 -40.73 12.57
C ASN A 612 -6.02 -40.24 11.16
N ASP A 613 -5.84 -41.17 10.23
CA ASP A 613 -5.43 -41.01 8.82
C ASP A 613 -6.25 -39.95 8.05
N ASN A 614 -7.49 -39.68 8.46
CA ASN A 614 -8.39 -38.69 7.85
C ASN A 614 -8.29 -37.30 8.51
N ALA A 615 -7.63 -37.20 9.66
CA ALA A 615 -7.38 -35.98 10.43
C ALA A 615 -5.97 -35.42 10.16
N THR A 616 -5.63 -35.33 8.87
CA THR A 616 -4.45 -34.60 8.40
C THR A 616 -4.63 -33.09 8.56
N ARG A 617 -3.53 -32.33 8.50
CA ARG A 617 -3.53 -30.87 8.55
C ARG A 617 -4.50 -30.28 7.52
N ASP A 618 -4.35 -30.70 6.25
CA ASP A 618 -5.22 -30.31 5.15
C ASP A 618 -6.68 -30.75 5.36
N GLY A 619 -6.92 -31.98 5.84
CA GLY A 619 -8.26 -32.50 6.13
C GLY A 619 -9.00 -31.67 7.18
N ILE A 620 -8.33 -31.30 8.27
CA ILE A 620 -8.91 -30.45 9.33
C ILE A 620 -9.22 -29.05 8.77
N ILE A 621 -8.24 -28.40 8.12
CA ILE A 621 -8.37 -27.06 7.53
C ILE A 621 -9.57 -27.00 6.56
N ARG A 622 -9.65 -27.95 5.63
CA ARG A 622 -10.70 -27.98 4.59
C ARG A 622 -12.11 -28.18 5.16
N ASN A 623 -12.28 -29.00 6.19
CA ASN A 623 -13.59 -29.21 6.80
C ASN A 623 -13.99 -28.07 7.75
N MET A 624 -13.04 -27.25 8.23
CA MET A 624 -13.35 -25.99 8.94
C MET A 624 -13.78 -24.86 7.98
N GLY A 625 -13.06 -24.68 6.88
CA GLY A 625 -13.32 -23.62 5.92
C GLY A 625 -14.24 -24.02 4.77
N GLU A 626 -13.81 -23.63 3.56
CA GLU A 626 -14.55 -23.58 2.30
C GLU A 626 -15.35 -24.84 1.91
N ASN A 627 -14.89 -26.03 2.29
CA ASN A 627 -15.53 -27.28 1.82
C ASN A 627 -16.68 -27.77 2.71
N TRP A 628 -16.80 -27.34 3.96
CA TRP A 628 -17.85 -27.85 4.86
C TRP A 628 -18.40 -26.82 5.86
N LEU A 629 -17.81 -26.64 7.06
CA LEU A 629 -18.40 -25.77 8.08
C LEU A 629 -18.61 -24.33 7.60
N GLY A 630 -17.60 -23.72 6.97
CA GLY A 630 -17.71 -22.35 6.45
C GLY A 630 -18.75 -22.17 5.34
N ARG A 631 -19.10 -23.24 4.62
CA ARG A 631 -20.09 -23.21 3.53
C ARG A 631 -21.52 -23.51 3.99
N LEU A 632 -21.70 -24.24 5.08
CA LEU A 632 -23.01 -24.78 5.50
C LEU A 632 -23.57 -24.14 6.77
N ALA A 633 -22.71 -23.68 7.69
CA ALA A 633 -23.13 -23.03 8.92
C ALA A 633 -23.62 -21.59 8.65
N ASN A 634 -24.84 -21.29 9.10
CA ASN A 634 -25.48 -19.99 8.97
C ASN A 634 -25.33 -19.13 10.25
N PRO A 635 -25.53 -17.80 10.15
CA PRO A 635 -25.43 -16.86 11.27
C PRO A 635 -26.19 -17.23 12.56
N ASP A 636 -27.33 -17.90 12.47
CA ASP A 636 -28.16 -18.29 13.62
C ASP A 636 -28.07 -19.79 13.99
N ASP A 637 -27.12 -20.53 13.43
CA ASP A 637 -26.82 -21.90 13.85
C ASP A 637 -25.96 -21.95 15.13
N LEU A 638 -25.83 -23.13 15.73
CA LEU A 638 -24.80 -23.46 16.73
C LEU A 638 -23.76 -24.40 16.11
N VAL A 639 -22.49 -23.98 16.10
CA VAL A 639 -21.36 -24.80 15.66
C VAL A 639 -20.56 -25.30 16.85
N VAL A 640 -20.22 -26.59 16.85
CA VAL A 640 -19.32 -27.21 17.84
C VAL A 640 -18.08 -27.73 17.13
N VAL A 641 -16.90 -27.26 17.54
CA VAL A 641 -15.62 -27.83 17.11
C VAL A 641 -15.04 -28.58 18.29
N TYR A 642 -14.76 -29.87 18.12
CA TYR A 642 -14.09 -30.70 19.13
C TYR A 642 -12.79 -31.27 18.53
N VAL A 643 -11.70 -31.22 19.29
CA VAL A 643 -10.41 -31.79 18.90
C VAL A 643 -9.77 -32.53 20.08
N SER A 644 -9.39 -33.80 19.88
CA SER A 644 -8.55 -34.59 20.78
C SER A 644 -7.28 -35.07 20.07
N SER A 645 -6.11 -34.66 20.57
CA SER A 645 -4.80 -34.88 19.95
C SER A 645 -3.66 -34.43 20.90
N HIS A 646 -2.42 -34.53 20.46
CA HIS A 646 -1.29 -33.82 21.07
C HIS A 646 -1.35 -32.31 20.80
N GLY A 647 -0.88 -31.54 21.79
CA GLY A 647 -0.54 -30.13 21.67
C GLY A 647 0.89 -29.91 22.17
N SER A 648 1.69 -29.11 21.46
CA SER A 648 3.11 -28.90 21.81
C SER A 648 3.28 -27.99 23.03
N PRO A 649 4.29 -28.23 23.89
CA PRO A 649 4.73 -27.23 24.86
C PRO A 649 5.39 -26.05 24.14
N SER A 650 5.40 -24.88 24.78
CA SER A 650 5.99 -23.65 24.22
C SER A 650 7.51 -23.68 24.09
N ASN A 651 8.20 -24.60 24.78
CA ASN A 651 9.66 -24.54 24.96
C ASN A 651 10.43 -25.36 23.93
N ASP A 652 9.78 -26.30 23.24
CA ASP A 652 10.40 -27.17 22.23
C ASP A 652 10.37 -26.55 20.82
N ALA A 653 9.63 -25.45 20.64
CA ALA A 653 9.64 -24.62 19.44
C ALA A 653 10.33 -23.28 19.74
N ALA A 654 11.28 -22.87 18.88
CA ALA A 654 12.18 -21.72 19.12
C ALA A 654 11.47 -20.37 19.38
N ASP A 655 10.21 -20.23 18.94
CA ASP A 655 9.44 -18.98 18.97
C ASP A 655 8.38 -18.87 20.07
N GLY A 656 8.20 -19.91 20.92
CA GLY A 656 7.23 -19.88 22.02
C GLY A 656 5.76 -20.13 21.62
N VAL A 657 5.52 -20.70 20.44
CA VAL A 657 4.16 -20.94 19.88
C VAL A 657 3.72 -22.38 20.13
N ASN A 658 2.47 -22.57 20.59
CA ASN A 658 1.87 -23.89 20.76
C ASN A 658 1.15 -24.34 19.47
N PHE A 659 1.39 -25.59 19.07
CA PHE A 659 0.81 -26.22 17.89
C PHE A 659 -0.11 -27.38 18.27
N LEU A 660 -1.26 -27.46 17.63
CA LEU A 660 -2.04 -28.68 17.50
C LEU A 660 -1.31 -29.62 16.52
N VAL A 661 -1.12 -30.87 16.94
CA VAL A 661 -0.52 -31.92 16.12
C VAL A 661 -1.63 -32.60 15.30
N ALA A 662 -1.49 -32.63 13.97
CA ALA A 662 -2.33 -33.41 13.06
C ALA A 662 -1.69 -34.79 12.80
N HIS A 663 -2.41 -35.73 12.19
CA HIS A 663 -1.89 -37.08 11.91
C HIS A 663 -0.56 -37.06 11.13
N ASP A 664 -0.42 -36.13 10.18
CA ASP A 664 0.72 -35.96 9.28
C ASP A 664 1.75 -34.92 9.74
N THR A 665 1.57 -34.30 10.92
CA THR A 665 2.54 -33.38 11.51
C THR A 665 3.83 -34.08 11.90
N ASN A 666 4.97 -33.49 11.55
CA ASN A 666 6.29 -33.92 12.00
C ASN A 666 6.68 -33.21 13.30
N LYS A 667 6.93 -33.96 14.37
CA LYS A 667 7.37 -33.41 15.67
C LYS A 667 8.71 -32.66 15.58
N ASP A 668 9.59 -33.06 14.67
CA ASP A 668 10.88 -32.42 14.45
C ASP A 668 10.77 -31.20 13.51
N SER A 669 9.55 -30.82 13.11
CA SER A 669 9.25 -29.69 12.21
C SER A 669 7.85 -29.10 12.47
N LEU A 670 7.51 -28.87 13.74
CA LEU A 670 6.18 -28.36 14.15
C LEU A 670 5.80 -27.04 13.47
N VAL A 671 6.77 -26.13 13.27
CA VAL A 671 6.52 -24.79 12.69
C VAL A 671 5.95 -24.87 11.26
N SER A 672 6.44 -25.82 10.44
CA SER A 672 6.01 -25.97 9.04
C SER A 672 4.92 -27.03 8.83
N THR A 673 4.73 -27.96 9.77
CA THR A 673 3.82 -29.12 9.60
C THR A 673 2.69 -29.22 10.63
N GLY A 674 2.70 -28.39 11.67
CA GLY A 674 1.63 -28.30 12.68
C GLY A 674 0.50 -27.33 12.30
N ILE A 675 -0.48 -27.21 13.20
CA ILE A 675 -1.53 -26.20 13.16
C ILE A 675 -1.33 -25.27 14.37
N PRO A 676 -0.86 -24.01 14.21
CA PRO A 676 -0.76 -23.08 15.34
C PRO A 676 -2.10 -22.92 16.06
N MET A 677 -2.13 -23.08 17.39
CA MET A 677 -3.40 -23.09 18.13
C MET A 677 -4.15 -21.75 18.08
N GLN A 678 -3.41 -20.64 17.96
CA GLN A 678 -3.96 -19.31 17.77
C GLN A 678 -4.61 -19.14 16.38
N TRP A 679 -4.05 -19.81 15.36
CA TRP A 679 -4.62 -19.82 14.00
C TRP A 679 -5.92 -20.61 13.94
N LEU A 680 -6.06 -21.69 14.72
CA LEU A 680 -7.33 -22.42 14.86
C LEU A 680 -8.47 -21.50 15.35
N SER A 681 -8.21 -20.70 16.39
CA SER A 681 -9.17 -19.70 16.88
C SER A 681 -9.46 -18.60 15.84
N LYS A 682 -8.45 -18.16 15.09
CA LYS A 682 -8.59 -17.16 14.00
C LYS A 682 -9.42 -17.70 12.83
N MET A 683 -9.15 -18.93 12.36
CA MET A 683 -9.92 -19.61 11.32
C MET A 683 -11.40 -19.73 11.69
N VAL A 684 -11.71 -20.15 12.92
CA VAL A 684 -13.11 -20.22 13.39
C VAL A 684 -13.80 -18.85 13.28
N LYS A 685 -13.11 -17.77 13.64
CA LYS A 685 -13.65 -16.40 13.59
C LYS A 685 -13.80 -15.84 12.17
N GLU A 686 -12.97 -16.27 11.22
CA GLU A 686 -12.87 -15.69 9.88
C GLU A 686 -13.51 -16.55 8.77
N GLN A 687 -13.78 -17.83 9.03
CA GLN A 687 -14.26 -18.79 8.02
C GLN A 687 -15.61 -19.43 8.38
N VAL A 688 -16.03 -19.46 9.66
CA VAL A 688 -17.29 -20.09 10.08
C VAL A 688 -18.36 -19.01 10.25
N HIS A 689 -19.31 -18.93 9.31
CA HIS A 689 -20.36 -17.90 9.28
C HIS A 689 -21.46 -18.04 10.36
N SER A 690 -21.23 -18.78 11.45
CA SER A 690 -22.15 -18.88 12.59
C SER A 690 -21.71 -17.96 13.73
N ASN A 691 -22.68 -17.23 14.30
CA ASN A 691 -22.41 -16.38 15.45
C ASN A 691 -22.35 -17.15 16.77
N ARG A 692 -22.50 -18.49 16.79
CA ARG A 692 -22.48 -19.29 18.03
C ARG A 692 -21.52 -20.44 17.88
N VAL A 693 -20.25 -20.24 18.25
CA VAL A 693 -19.22 -21.30 18.13
C VAL A 693 -18.70 -21.74 19.49
N VAL A 694 -18.77 -23.04 19.74
CA VAL A 694 -18.22 -23.71 20.92
C VAL A 694 -17.01 -24.54 20.49
N LEU A 695 -15.81 -24.11 20.85
CA LEU A 695 -14.54 -24.77 20.56
C LEU A 695 -14.08 -25.56 21.80
N ILE A 696 -13.81 -26.85 21.64
CA ILE A 696 -13.45 -27.77 22.72
C ILE A 696 -12.14 -28.46 22.34
N LEU A 697 -11.09 -28.23 23.13
CA LEU A 697 -9.73 -28.64 22.86
C LEU A 697 -9.24 -29.58 23.97
N ASP A 698 -9.34 -30.89 23.71
CA ASP A 698 -8.70 -31.91 24.53
C ASP A 698 -7.27 -32.19 24.06
N VAL A 699 -6.42 -31.18 24.22
CA VAL A 699 -4.99 -31.26 23.89
C VAL A 699 -4.16 -30.62 25.01
N CYS A 700 -2.92 -31.09 25.19
CA CYS A 700 -2.00 -30.52 26.17
C CYS A 700 -1.68 -29.05 25.87
N HIS A 701 -1.39 -28.28 26.92
CA HIS A 701 -1.04 -26.85 26.83
C HIS A 701 -2.11 -25.96 26.13
N SER A 702 -3.36 -26.44 26.05
CA SER A 702 -4.41 -25.88 25.19
C SER A 702 -4.85 -24.46 25.52
N ALA A 703 -4.65 -23.99 26.75
CA ALA A 703 -5.01 -22.63 27.14
C ALA A 703 -4.27 -21.52 26.37
N ALA A 704 -3.15 -21.81 25.69
CA ALA A 704 -2.45 -20.87 24.82
C ALA A 704 -3.25 -20.41 23.59
N ALA A 705 -4.39 -21.06 23.30
CA ALA A 705 -5.39 -20.59 22.33
C ALA A 705 -6.23 -19.39 22.83
N SER A 706 -6.01 -18.88 24.05
CA SER A 706 -6.88 -17.87 24.71
C SER A 706 -6.13 -16.75 25.46
N GLY A 707 -6.57 -15.49 25.31
CA GLY A 707 -6.03 -14.31 26.02
C GLY A 707 -6.98 -13.74 27.10
N ALA A 708 -6.49 -13.21 28.24
CA ALA A 708 -7.34 -12.64 29.33
C ALA A 708 -8.08 -11.34 28.91
N LYS A 709 -9.13 -10.79 29.56
CA LYS A 709 -9.69 -10.77 30.96
C LYS A 709 -11.24 -10.56 30.84
N GLY A 710 -12.19 -10.77 31.77
CA GLY A 710 -12.25 -11.28 33.16
C GLY A 710 -13.42 -12.27 33.39
N LEU A 711 -14.42 -11.97 34.25
CA LEU A 711 -15.53 -12.88 34.69
C LEU A 711 -16.87 -12.14 35.02
N ILE A 712 -18.03 -12.85 34.94
CA ILE A 712 -19.33 -12.68 35.69
C ILE A 712 -20.27 -13.88 35.34
N LYS A 713 -21.34 -14.19 36.13
CA LYS A 713 -22.17 -15.43 36.00
C LYS A 713 -23.67 -15.28 36.41
N GLN A 714 -24.57 -15.99 35.70
CA GLN A 714 -25.98 -16.37 36.04
C GLN A 714 -27.03 -15.23 36.19
N PRO A 715 -28.37 -15.50 36.24
CA PRO A 715 -29.10 -16.79 36.34
C PRO A 715 -29.95 -17.18 35.10
N ALA A 716 -30.87 -18.15 35.25
CA ALA A 716 -31.64 -18.82 34.16
C ALA A 716 -33.14 -19.07 34.51
N ASN A 717 -33.84 -19.85 33.66
CA ASN A 717 -35.30 -20.18 33.61
C ASN A 717 -36.15 -19.16 32.81
N THR A 718 -37.22 -19.52 32.09
CA THR A 718 -38.03 -20.76 31.95
C THR A 718 -38.38 -20.98 30.44
N PRO A 719 -38.98 -22.11 29.99
CA PRO A 719 -38.92 -22.49 28.57
C PRO A 719 -40.14 -22.09 27.70
N GLU A 720 -39.87 -21.41 26.58
CA GLU A 720 -40.56 -21.64 25.30
C GLU A 720 -39.66 -21.10 24.16
N THR A 721 -39.09 -22.00 23.35
CA THR A 721 -37.84 -21.79 22.58
C THR A 721 -36.68 -21.27 23.44
N LEU A 722 -35.71 -22.12 23.79
CA LEU A 722 -34.57 -21.66 24.59
C LEU A 722 -33.68 -20.75 23.74
N LYS A 723 -33.83 -19.44 23.92
CA LYS A 723 -33.08 -18.41 23.18
C LYS A 723 -31.66 -18.31 23.73
N ILE A 724 -30.68 -18.43 22.85
CA ILE A 724 -29.26 -18.53 23.21
C ILE A 724 -28.50 -17.30 22.68
N GLY A 725 -27.52 -16.86 23.46
CA GLY A 725 -26.61 -15.78 23.11
C GLY A 725 -25.65 -16.16 21.98
N GLU A 726 -24.63 -15.35 21.77
CA GLU A 726 -23.75 -15.43 20.61
C GLU A 726 -22.32 -14.97 20.90
N GLY A 727 -21.36 -15.55 20.21
CA GLY A 727 -19.93 -15.35 20.38
C GLY A 727 -19.13 -16.64 20.20
N GLN A 728 -17.86 -16.59 20.60
CA GLN A 728 -16.98 -17.74 20.70
C GLN A 728 -16.80 -18.13 22.17
N LEU A 729 -17.07 -19.40 22.48
CA LEU A 729 -16.78 -20.02 23.77
C LEU A 729 -15.72 -21.10 23.55
N VAL A 730 -14.62 -21.04 24.29
CA VAL A 730 -13.50 -21.99 24.20
C VAL A 730 -13.36 -22.76 25.51
N ILE A 731 -13.23 -24.09 25.42
CA ILE A 731 -12.91 -24.98 26.53
C ILE A 731 -11.59 -25.69 26.22
N CYS A 732 -10.63 -25.59 27.14
CA CYS A 732 -9.31 -26.23 27.06
C CYS A 732 -9.20 -27.26 28.18
N SER A 733 -8.74 -28.47 27.87
CA SER A 733 -8.69 -29.56 28.86
C SER A 733 -7.61 -29.40 29.93
N SER A 734 -6.61 -28.55 29.70
CA SER A 734 -5.60 -28.21 30.69
C SER A 734 -5.21 -26.72 30.64
N SER A 735 -4.59 -26.25 31.72
CA SER A 735 -3.94 -24.94 31.75
C SER A 735 -2.66 -24.94 30.89
N LYS A 736 -2.15 -23.75 30.52
CA LYS A 736 -1.03 -23.61 29.56
C LYS A 736 0.24 -24.39 29.96
N ASP A 737 0.47 -24.57 31.26
CA ASP A 737 1.64 -25.25 31.82
C ASP A 737 1.31 -26.68 32.29
N GLN A 738 0.20 -27.27 31.82
CA GLN A 738 -0.32 -28.57 32.28
C GLN A 738 -0.68 -29.52 31.11
N VAL A 739 -0.62 -30.81 31.40
CA VAL A 739 -0.90 -31.94 30.50
C VAL A 739 -2.37 -32.40 30.62
N SER A 740 -2.98 -32.86 29.52
CA SER A 740 -4.26 -33.61 29.58
C SER A 740 -4.00 -35.11 29.70
N TRP A 741 -4.74 -35.80 30.57
CA TRP A 741 -4.46 -37.20 30.93
C TRP A 741 -5.53 -38.19 30.45
N GLU A 742 -5.06 -39.29 29.87
CA GLU A 742 -5.83 -40.53 29.73
C GLU A 742 -6.12 -41.15 31.11
N SER A 743 -7.34 -41.64 31.33
CA SER A 743 -7.69 -42.28 32.61
C SER A 743 -7.02 -43.65 32.75
N LYS A 744 -6.80 -44.06 34.00
CA LYS A 744 -6.42 -45.43 34.37
C LYS A 744 -7.64 -46.35 34.50
N ASN A 745 -8.83 -45.78 34.67
CA ASN A 745 -10.01 -46.47 35.18
C ASN A 745 -11.01 -46.85 34.08
N TYR A 746 -10.95 -46.16 32.93
CA TYR A 746 -11.86 -46.30 31.80
C TYR A 746 -11.17 -45.87 30.49
N PRO A 747 -11.62 -46.35 29.31
CA PRO A 747 -10.95 -46.12 28.04
C PRO A 747 -11.32 -44.77 27.40
N ASN A 748 -10.98 -43.66 28.08
CA ASN A 748 -11.19 -42.28 27.64
C ASN A 748 -10.14 -41.36 28.28
N SER A 749 -9.99 -40.14 27.76
CA SER A 749 -9.40 -39.05 28.55
C SER A 749 -10.28 -38.70 29.75
N VAL A 750 -9.66 -38.27 30.85
CA VAL A 750 -10.40 -37.86 32.06
C VAL A 750 -11.28 -36.64 31.75
N PHE A 751 -10.76 -35.68 30.96
CA PHE A 751 -11.51 -34.50 30.53
C PHE A 751 -12.73 -34.85 29.69
N THR A 752 -12.56 -35.60 28.60
CA THR A 752 -13.66 -35.88 27.66
C THR A 752 -14.73 -36.76 28.32
N ARG A 753 -14.33 -37.72 29.15
CA ARG A 753 -15.29 -38.52 29.93
C ARG A 753 -16.15 -37.64 30.85
N ARG A 754 -15.51 -36.80 31.68
CA ARG A 754 -16.21 -35.93 32.63
C ARG A 754 -17.04 -34.84 31.94
N LEU A 755 -16.60 -34.36 30.78
CA LEU A 755 -17.36 -33.41 29.95
C LEU A 755 -18.63 -34.05 29.38
N ILE A 756 -18.54 -35.27 28.83
CA ILE A 756 -19.72 -36.00 28.30
C ILE A 756 -20.69 -36.37 29.44
N GLU A 757 -20.19 -36.73 30.61
CA GLU A 757 -21.02 -36.96 31.81
C GLU A 757 -21.74 -35.67 32.23
N ALA A 758 -21.02 -34.58 32.45
CA ALA A 758 -21.60 -33.31 32.88
C ALA A 758 -22.58 -32.70 31.86
N LEU A 759 -22.37 -32.91 30.55
CA LEU A 759 -23.31 -32.50 29.50
C LEU A 759 -24.48 -33.47 29.32
N SER A 760 -24.44 -34.67 29.92
CA SER A 760 -25.48 -35.70 29.82
C SER A 760 -26.54 -35.65 30.93
N GLU A 761 -26.27 -35.00 32.07
CA GLU A 761 -27.15 -35.04 33.26
C GLU A 761 -28.51 -34.36 33.04
N ALA A 762 -28.52 -33.16 32.45
CA ALA A 762 -29.72 -32.38 32.16
C ALA A 762 -29.44 -31.32 31.07
N PRO A 763 -30.47 -30.77 30.40
CA PRO A 763 -30.31 -29.60 29.53
C PRO A 763 -29.91 -28.36 30.33
N ARG A 764 -28.60 -28.10 30.44
CA ARG A 764 -28.03 -26.98 31.21
C ARG A 764 -26.96 -26.21 30.43
N PRO A 765 -26.65 -24.96 30.82
CA PRO A 765 -25.54 -24.19 30.24
C PRO A 765 -24.21 -24.95 30.26
N VAL A 766 -23.47 -24.87 29.16
CA VAL A 766 -22.10 -25.39 29.04
C VAL A 766 -21.17 -24.80 30.11
N THR A 767 -21.42 -23.54 30.51
CA THR A 767 -20.72 -22.87 31.62
C THR A 767 -20.95 -23.54 32.98
N GLU A 768 -22.09 -24.23 33.18
CA GLU A 768 -22.41 -24.92 34.44
C GLU A 768 -21.92 -26.37 34.42
N ALA A 769 -22.10 -27.07 33.30
CA ALA A 769 -21.48 -28.37 33.08
C ALA A 769 -19.95 -28.30 33.18
N PHE A 770 -19.33 -27.21 32.70
CA PHE A 770 -17.89 -26.98 32.82
C PHE A 770 -17.41 -26.89 34.27
N GLU A 771 -18.06 -26.11 35.14
CA GLU A 771 -17.56 -25.94 36.52
C GLU A 771 -17.60 -27.26 37.31
N GLN A 772 -18.63 -28.10 37.11
CA GLN A 772 -18.67 -29.45 37.69
C GLN A 772 -17.57 -30.34 37.10
N MET A 773 -17.47 -30.42 35.77
CA MET A 773 -16.47 -31.22 35.06
C MET A 773 -15.04 -30.87 35.49
N LYS A 774 -14.71 -29.57 35.56
CA LYS A 774 -13.40 -29.05 35.96
C LYS A 774 -13.00 -29.55 37.35
N ASP A 775 -13.94 -29.48 38.29
CA ASP A 775 -13.76 -29.92 39.66
C ASP A 775 -13.48 -31.43 39.73
N ASP A 776 -14.22 -32.23 38.95
CA ASP A 776 -14.11 -33.69 38.95
C ASP A 776 -12.88 -34.21 38.19
N VAL A 777 -12.47 -33.52 37.10
CA VAL A 777 -11.18 -33.75 36.42
C VAL A 777 -10.03 -33.48 37.37
N GLN A 778 -10.04 -32.33 38.06
CA GLN A 778 -8.96 -31.98 38.98
C GLN A 778 -8.88 -32.97 40.16
N LYS A 779 -10.01 -33.44 40.70
CA LYS A 779 -10.05 -34.48 41.75
C LYS A 779 -9.51 -35.83 41.24
N GLU A 780 -9.95 -36.31 40.07
CA GLU A 780 -9.52 -37.61 39.53
C GLU A 780 -8.03 -37.61 39.16
N VAL A 781 -7.54 -36.59 38.46
CA VAL A 781 -6.13 -36.52 38.05
C VAL A 781 -5.21 -36.33 39.25
N LEU A 782 -5.58 -35.50 40.24
CA LEU A 782 -4.79 -35.34 41.46
C LEU A 782 -4.70 -36.66 42.26
N ARG A 783 -5.82 -37.39 42.38
CA ARG A 783 -5.87 -38.70 43.06
C ARG A 783 -5.06 -39.77 42.32
N ASP A 784 -5.16 -39.84 40.99
CA ASP A 784 -4.65 -40.97 40.20
C ASP A 784 -3.25 -40.72 39.61
N ARG A 785 -2.79 -39.47 39.55
CA ARG A 785 -1.51 -39.05 38.96
C ARG A 785 -0.65 -38.18 39.88
N ALA A 786 -1.13 -37.79 41.07
CA ALA A 786 -0.48 -36.80 41.94
C ALA A 786 -0.10 -35.48 41.20
N SER A 787 -0.87 -35.14 40.16
CA SER A 787 -0.59 -34.07 39.20
C SER A 787 -1.82 -33.19 39.04
N LEU A 788 -1.63 -31.92 38.67
CA LEU A 788 -2.75 -31.01 38.39
C LEU A 788 -3.09 -31.02 36.89
N GLN A 789 -4.34 -31.32 36.59
CA GLN A 789 -5.02 -30.94 35.35
C GLN A 789 -6.20 -30.05 35.74
N THR A 790 -6.14 -28.80 35.32
CA THR A 790 -7.15 -27.77 35.59
C THR A 790 -7.68 -27.28 34.24
N PRO A 791 -8.85 -27.78 33.80
CA PRO A 791 -9.52 -27.28 32.61
C PRO A 791 -9.80 -25.78 32.67
N ILE A 792 -9.78 -25.11 31.53
CA ILE A 792 -10.05 -23.67 31.39
C ILE A 792 -11.24 -23.44 30.48
N LEU A 793 -12.12 -22.52 30.88
CA LEU A 793 -13.25 -22.00 30.11
C LEU A 793 -13.00 -20.53 29.78
N TRP A 794 -13.32 -20.15 28.56
CA TRP A 794 -13.20 -18.79 28.06
C TRP A 794 -14.48 -18.40 27.31
N SER A 795 -15.23 -17.44 27.85
CA SER A 795 -16.57 -17.07 27.37
C SER A 795 -16.79 -15.56 27.21
N LYS A 796 -15.72 -14.75 27.14
CA LYS A 796 -15.84 -13.27 27.18
C LYS A 796 -16.37 -12.66 25.89
N GLN A 797 -16.20 -13.34 24.76
CA GLN A 797 -16.84 -12.97 23.51
C GLN A 797 -18.31 -13.43 23.44
N TRP A 798 -18.80 -14.19 24.44
CA TRP A 798 -20.19 -14.64 24.49
C TRP A 798 -21.09 -13.58 25.13
N LEU A 799 -22.03 -13.07 24.33
CA LEU A 799 -23.01 -12.07 24.68
C LEU A 799 -24.39 -12.72 24.82
N GLY A 800 -25.07 -12.51 25.95
CA GLY A 800 -26.37 -13.12 26.24
C GLY A 800 -26.26 -14.49 26.96
N SER A 801 -27.29 -15.32 26.86
CA SER A 801 -27.38 -16.58 27.60
C SER A 801 -26.35 -17.60 27.09
N PRO A 802 -25.61 -18.31 27.97
CA PRO A 802 -24.59 -19.27 27.54
C PRO A 802 -25.19 -20.46 26.78
N PRO A 803 -24.40 -21.17 25.95
CA PRO A 803 -24.92 -22.22 25.09
C PRO A 803 -25.36 -23.45 25.89
N VAL A 804 -26.41 -24.11 25.39
CA VAL A 804 -26.95 -25.39 25.89
C VAL A 804 -26.95 -26.35 24.70
N LEU A 805 -25.99 -27.29 24.63
CA LEU A 805 -25.81 -28.09 23.40
C LEU A 805 -27.03 -28.96 23.05
N SER A 806 -27.79 -29.38 24.07
CA SER A 806 -29.01 -30.21 23.95
C SER A 806 -30.30 -29.45 23.65
N VAL A 807 -30.23 -28.13 23.41
CA VAL A 807 -31.37 -27.35 22.89
C VAL A 807 -31.82 -27.87 21.52
N GLN A 808 -33.11 -27.96 21.28
CA GLN A 808 -33.61 -28.38 19.97
C GLN A 808 -33.57 -27.21 18.97
N PRO A 809 -33.06 -27.43 17.73
CA PRO A 809 -33.05 -26.40 16.69
C PRO A 809 -34.47 -26.15 16.16
N VAL A 810 -34.78 -24.89 15.81
CA VAL A 810 -36.15 -24.51 15.38
C VAL A 810 -36.42 -24.68 13.90
N ALA A 811 -35.38 -24.76 13.05
CA ALA A 811 -35.52 -24.88 11.60
C ALA A 811 -34.41 -25.76 10.97
N PRO A 812 -34.17 -26.99 11.47
CA PRO A 812 -32.99 -27.77 11.09
C PRO A 812 -33.09 -28.30 9.64
N ARG A 813 -32.25 -27.77 8.74
CA ARG A 813 -32.22 -28.11 7.31
C ARG A 813 -31.81 -29.57 7.09
N GLN A 814 -32.16 -30.13 5.94
CA GLN A 814 -31.56 -31.39 5.48
C GLN A 814 -30.16 -31.07 4.93
N GLY A 815 -29.12 -31.83 5.32
CA GLY A 815 -27.73 -31.44 5.10
C GLY A 815 -26.89 -32.45 4.32
N LEU A 816 -27.11 -32.50 2.99
CA LEU A 816 -26.43 -33.35 1.97
C LEU A 816 -26.89 -34.82 1.96
#